data_AF-A0A1N7J6I6-F1
#
_entry.id   AF-A0A1N7J6I6-F1
#
_cell.length_a   1.000
_cell.length_b   1.000
_cell.length_c   1.000
_cell.angle_alpha   90.00
_cell.angle_beta   90.00
_cell.angle_gamma   90.00
#
_symmetry.space_group_name_H-M   'P 1'
#
loop_
_entity.id
_entity.type
_entity.pdbx_description
1 polymer ?
#
loop_
_entity_poly.entity_id
_entity_poly.type
_entity_poly.pdbx_seq_one_letter_code
_entity_poly.pdbx_strand_id
1 'polypeptide(L)'
;MKRTLFFVFALSYACGFAQESKELTKLKQQSNAVVTMSNSTANPNFMRFENAEGLQLKAMDAKGKVSEFLATNFKAFNLNSEKDMVFVEETTDNYGLKNVIYRQTFNGIPVYDGILKFHFNGKGQLSSLNGNTISAIKVNTVASISPSEAGAIAVNLVKNQNITTSKNQLETAKNNLLIFPKNLVQGGQITPYLAYEIEVTNKSDVREFLFIDAHTGELVEQFTGIHPIDRKLYETSTAAANLKWKEGDAFPGTLDQWQQSEVVTSEHVYNFFKNAFNYVSYNGANQTMITVNNDPGISCPNANWNGSTANYCTGVAADDVVAHEWGHAYTEYTSGLIYQYQSGALNESYSDVWGETVDQFNGYFDDGENLAVRTTTACTESIRWKMGEKATAFGGAIRDMWNPNCNGDPGRVLDTGNYFCGTGDSGGVHTNSGVTNHLYALLVDGGTYNGYTITGVGFVKAAHLWWRAQKNYLTPTSDFAIFADALEASANDLIGINLQGLSTSATPAGPSGRFWSSGDIQNLKNAILAVQLRSSPNTQCNYVPILKATPALCATAISGALFSETWENGLGNWTATNIPTNPSSWINRNWVVKTGLPSNRPGKAIFGADPINGNCSTSLQNGILRLESPQITFPTFTVGKYEMAFNHYIATEMQWDGGNIKYSLNGGAWTLVPKTAFSQNPYNTTLNGTTQSDNPMKGQASFSGTDGGSLGGSWGQSVIDLSKIGVVSGSNIKFRFEVGTDGCNGIDGWYLDEIYVYNCDKPVMAVENISLSNAVQVFPNPTSGKVTIQNNSAAKLTNAQVYSVSGQLIRSFTLDKAAKSSIIDLSTFAKGTYLIKVNSDSESTSVKVIKK
;
A
#
# COMPACT_ATOMS: atom_id res chain seq x y z
N MET A 1 35.68 -6.49 54.48
CA MET A 1 36.32 -5.40 53.72
C MET A 1 37.09 -6.00 52.54
N LYS A 2 36.41 -6.21 51.40
CA LYS A 2 37.04 -6.45 50.07
C LYS A 2 36.07 -5.84 49.05
N ARG A 3 36.53 -4.79 48.37
CA ARG A 3 35.82 -4.04 47.33
C ARG A 3 35.94 -4.82 46.03
N THR A 4 34.82 -5.14 45.38
CA THR A 4 34.81 -5.64 44.00
C THR A 4 34.27 -4.54 43.10
N LEU A 5 35.13 -4.09 42.19
CA LEU A 5 34.93 -2.99 41.27
C LEU A 5 33.99 -3.45 40.13
N PHE A 6 32.82 -2.82 39.98
CA PHE A 6 31.95 -3.02 38.81
C PHE A 6 32.46 -2.15 37.65
N PHE A 7 33.04 -2.78 36.63
CA PHE A 7 33.29 -2.13 35.33
C PHE A 7 32.02 -2.28 34.48
N VAL A 8 31.33 -1.16 34.24
CA VAL A 8 30.25 -1.08 33.26
C VAL A 8 30.90 -0.93 31.88
N PHE A 9 30.91 -2.01 31.09
CA PHE A 9 31.19 -1.91 29.65
C PHE A 9 29.91 -1.44 28.95
N ALA A 10 29.85 -0.15 28.61
CA ALA A 10 28.89 0.35 27.64
C ALA A 10 29.32 -0.17 26.25
N LEU A 11 28.67 -1.23 25.76
CA LEU A 11 28.84 -1.68 24.39
C LEU A 11 28.04 -0.72 23.49
N SER A 12 28.74 0.26 22.91
CA SER A 12 28.24 1.03 21.78
C SER A 12 28.04 0.08 20.59
N TYR A 13 26.79 -0.16 20.18
CA TYR A 13 26.48 -0.75 18.88
C TYR A 13 26.87 0.26 17.78
N ALA A 14 28.12 0.20 17.34
CA ALA A 14 28.51 0.79 16.07
C ALA A 14 28.08 -0.19 14.97
N CYS A 15 27.03 0.15 14.22
CA CYS A 15 26.77 -0.45 12.91
C CYS A 15 27.99 -0.22 12.02
N GLY A 16 28.90 -1.19 11.98
CA GLY A 16 29.95 -1.25 10.98
C GLY A 16 29.33 -1.58 9.63
N PHE A 17 29.01 -0.57 8.83
CA PHE A 17 28.84 -0.78 7.40
C PHE A 17 30.14 -1.40 6.87
N ALA A 18 30.06 -2.61 6.33
CA ALA A 18 31.22 -3.27 5.74
C ALA A 18 31.79 -2.37 4.63
N GLN A 19 33.04 -1.94 4.81
CA GLN A 19 33.70 -1.04 3.88
C GLN A 19 33.95 -1.77 2.55
N GLU A 20 33.47 -1.17 1.46
CA GLU A 20 33.66 -1.66 0.09
C GLU A 20 35.15 -1.97 -0.18
N SER A 21 35.47 -3.15 -0.74
CA SER A 21 36.86 -3.50 -1.02
C SER A 21 37.43 -2.59 -2.11
N LYS A 22 38.72 -2.23 -2.00
CA LYS A 22 39.40 -1.38 -3.00
C LYS A 22 39.29 -1.95 -4.42
N GLU A 23 39.29 -3.28 -4.54
CA GLU A 23 39.19 -3.96 -5.83
C GLU A 23 37.78 -3.93 -6.40
N LEU A 24 36.74 -3.97 -5.56
CA LEU A 24 35.37 -3.79 -6.02
C LEU A 24 35.13 -2.35 -6.51
N THR A 25 35.65 -1.36 -5.79
CA THR A 25 35.57 0.05 -6.22
C THR A 25 36.27 0.26 -7.56
N LYS A 26 37.45 -0.34 -7.73
CA LYS A 26 38.18 -0.30 -9.01
C LYS A 26 37.38 -0.96 -10.14
N LEU A 27 36.79 -2.13 -9.91
CA LEU A 27 35.96 -2.82 -10.89
C LEU A 27 34.74 -1.97 -11.29
N LYS A 28 34.03 -1.37 -10.33
CA LYS A 28 32.90 -0.46 -10.60
C LYS A 28 33.30 0.71 -11.47
N GLN A 29 34.43 1.36 -11.16
CA GLN A 29 34.94 2.49 -11.94
C GLN A 29 35.35 2.09 -13.37
N GLN A 30 35.98 0.93 -13.55
CA GLN A 30 36.46 0.49 -14.86
C GLN A 30 35.34 -0.02 -15.77
N SER A 31 34.27 -0.56 -15.20
CA SER A 31 33.19 -1.23 -15.94
C SER A 31 31.86 -0.47 -15.93
N ASN A 32 31.79 0.66 -15.22
CA ASN A 32 30.55 1.37 -14.93
C ASN A 32 29.46 0.43 -14.38
N ALA A 33 29.85 -0.45 -13.46
CA ALA A 33 28.95 -1.44 -12.90
C ALA A 33 28.17 -0.91 -11.70
N VAL A 34 26.88 -1.25 -11.65
CA VAL A 34 26.04 -1.08 -10.46
C VAL A 34 26.03 -2.39 -9.68
N VAL A 35 26.33 -2.31 -8.39
CA VAL A 35 26.55 -3.47 -7.53
C VAL A 35 25.63 -3.41 -6.32
N THR A 36 24.91 -4.50 -6.08
CA THR A 36 24.18 -4.77 -4.85
C THR A 36 25.04 -5.65 -3.96
N MET A 37 25.27 -5.22 -2.71
CA MET A 37 26.01 -5.98 -1.71
C MET A 37 25.08 -6.88 -0.91
N SER A 38 25.53 -8.08 -0.57
CA SER A 38 24.84 -8.92 0.42
C SER A 38 25.11 -8.42 1.83
N ASN A 39 24.04 -8.26 2.61
CA ASN A 39 24.15 -7.90 4.03
C ASN A 39 24.78 -9.02 4.87
N SER A 40 24.64 -10.29 4.46
CA SER A 40 25.16 -11.45 5.20
C SER A 40 26.64 -11.72 4.93
N THR A 41 27.08 -11.58 3.67
CA THR A 41 28.46 -11.91 3.25
C THR A 41 29.38 -10.71 3.15
N ALA A 42 28.81 -9.49 3.09
CA ALA A 42 29.53 -8.27 2.71
C ALA A 42 30.24 -8.35 1.35
N ASN A 43 29.78 -9.25 0.46
CA ASN A 43 30.30 -9.43 -0.89
C ASN A 43 29.28 -8.96 -1.94
N PRO A 44 29.71 -8.69 -3.19
CA PRO A 44 28.80 -8.46 -4.30
C PRO A 44 27.82 -9.64 -4.45
N ASN A 45 26.52 -9.35 -4.36
CA ASN A 45 25.46 -10.33 -4.58
C ASN A 45 24.88 -10.23 -6.00
N PHE A 46 24.80 -9.01 -6.53
CA PHE A 46 24.36 -8.75 -7.89
C PHE A 46 25.21 -7.63 -8.50
N MET A 47 25.60 -7.78 -9.77
CA MET A 47 26.35 -6.77 -10.50
C MET A 47 25.80 -6.66 -11.92
N ARG A 48 25.45 -5.44 -12.32
CA ARG A 48 24.99 -5.10 -13.67
C ARG A 48 26.00 -4.15 -14.31
N PHE A 49 26.39 -4.44 -15.54
CA PHE A 49 27.26 -3.56 -16.33
C PHE A 49 26.39 -2.58 -17.12
N GLU A 50 26.45 -1.28 -16.82
CA GLU A 50 25.54 -0.29 -17.42
C GLU A 50 25.91 0.17 -18.83
N ASN A 51 26.97 -0.39 -19.41
CA ASN A 51 27.23 -0.19 -20.84
C ASN A 51 26.08 -0.85 -21.64
N ALA A 52 25.50 -0.14 -22.62
CA ALA A 52 24.44 -0.68 -23.48
C ALA A 52 24.85 -1.98 -24.20
N GLU A 53 26.16 -2.24 -24.29
CA GLU A 53 26.75 -3.45 -24.84
C GLU A 53 27.31 -4.43 -23.79
N GLY A 54 27.13 -4.21 -22.49
CA GLY A 54 27.78 -5.02 -21.46
C GLY A 54 29.32 -4.94 -21.47
N LEU A 55 29.96 -5.74 -20.61
CA LEU A 55 31.41 -5.78 -20.48
C LEU A 55 32.03 -6.63 -21.61
N GLN A 56 32.95 -6.00 -22.36
CA GLN A 56 33.72 -6.68 -23.40
C GLN A 56 34.88 -7.46 -22.78
N LEU A 57 34.96 -8.75 -23.13
CA LEU A 57 36.03 -9.66 -22.70
C LEU A 57 36.64 -10.28 -23.96
N LYS A 58 37.94 -10.58 -23.93
CA LYS A 58 38.74 -10.97 -25.11
C LYS A 58 38.54 -12.41 -25.54
N ALA A 59 38.23 -13.30 -24.61
CA ALA A 59 37.99 -14.71 -24.90
C ALA A 59 36.84 -14.90 -25.91
N MET A 60 36.88 -15.98 -26.69
CA MET A 60 35.90 -16.22 -27.77
C MET A 60 34.57 -16.78 -27.25
N ASP A 61 34.61 -17.77 -26.36
CA ASP A 61 33.42 -18.43 -25.80
C ASP A 61 33.03 -17.89 -24.42
N ALA A 62 31.80 -18.17 -23.99
CA ALA A 62 31.24 -17.61 -22.74
C ALA A 62 31.99 -18.12 -21.51
N LYS A 63 32.27 -19.43 -21.43
CA LYS A 63 33.11 -20.00 -20.37
C LYS A 63 34.48 -19.34 -20.26
N GLY A 64 35.19 -19.15 -21.38
CA GLY A 64 36.49 -18.49 -21.43
C GLY A 64 36.43 -17.03 -20.99
N LYS A 65 35.35 -16.32 -21.35
CA LYS A 65 35.10 -14.95 -20.88
C LYS A 65 34.93 -14.91 -19.35
N VAL A 66 34.20 -15.85 -18.76
CA VAL A 66 34.09 -15.93 -17.29
C VAL A 66 35.45 -16.23 -16.65
N SER A 67 36.25 -17.13 -17.21
CA SER A 67 37.61 -17.41 -16.72
C SER A 67 38.50 -16.17 -16.75
N GLU A 68 38.47 -15.41 -17.86
CA GLU A 68 39.19 -14.13 -17.99
C GLU A 68 38.73 -13.11 -16.94
N PHE A 69 37.42 -12.99 -16.75
CA PHE A 69 36.83 -12.09 -15.78
C PHE A 69 37.26 -12.45 -14.35
N LEU A 70 37.15 -13.72 -13.96
CA LEU A 70 37.53 -14.19 -12.62
C LEU A 70 39.03 -14.05 -12.36
N ALA A 71 39.89 -14.38 -13.33
CA ALA A 71 41.34 -14.24 -13.21
C ALA A 71 41.76 -12.79 -12.87
N THR A 72 41.00 -11.81 -13.35
CA THR A 72 41.29 -10.39 -13.12
C THR A 72 40.60 -9.86 -11.84
N ASN A 73 39.42 -10.39 -11.50
CA ASN A 73 38.50 -9.74 -10.55
C ASN A 73 38.14 -10.59 -9.33
N PHE A 74 38.69 -11.78 -9.11
CA PHE A 74 38.32 -12.66 -7.98
C PHE A 74 38.40 -11.96 -6.61
N LYS A 75 39.35 -11.03 -6.43
CA LYS A 75 39.50 -10.25 -5.19
C LYS A 75 38.33 -9.29 -4.92
N ALA A 76 37.60 -8.85 -5.95
CA ALA A 76 36.39 -8.04 -5.77
C ALA A 76 35.27 -8.82 -5.05
N PHE A 77 35.33 -10.15 -5.10
CA PHE A 77 34.44 -11.07 -4.40
C PHE A 77 35.08 -11.67 -3.13
N ASN A 78 36.19 -11.08 -2.66
CA ASN A 78 36.91 -11.51 -1.46
C ASN A 78 37.29 -13.01 -1.48
N LEU A 79 37.61 -13.54 -2.66
CA LEU A 79 38.17 -14.87 -2.87
C LEU A 79 39.70 -14.83 -2.71
N ASN A 80 40.32 -15.97 -2.37
CA ASN A 80 41.77 -16.05 -2.22
C ASN A 80 42.48 -16.28 -3.57
N SER A 81 41.80 -16.99 -4.47
CA SER A 81 42.30 -17.36 -5.79
C SER A 81 41.14 -17.47 -6.78
N GLU A 82 41.39 -17.22 -8.07
CA GLU A 82 40.42 -17.52 -9.13
C GLU A 82 40.08 -19.02 -9.19
N LYS A 83 41.00 -19.88 -8.74
CA LYS A 83 40.82 -21.33 -8.68
C LYS A 83 39.85 -21.77 -7.59
N ASP A 84 39.49 -20.87 -6.67
CA ASP A 84 38.44 -21.15 -5.69
C ASP A 84 37.09 -21.32 -6.41
N MET A 85 36.92 -20.77 -7.62
CA MET A 85 35.72 -20.93 -8.44
C MET A 85 35.93 -22.02 -9.50
N VAL A 86 35.13 -23.08 -9.43
CA VAL A 86 35.15 -24.19 -10.38
C VAL A 86 33.94 -24.12 -11.30
N PHE A 87 34.17 -24.28 -12.60
CA PHE A 87 33.10 -24.32 -13.61
C PHE A 87 32.09 -25.46 -13.30
N VAL A 88 30.81 -25.14 -13.33
CA VAL A 88 29.71 -26.11 -13.14
C VAL A 88 29.06 -26.43 -14.48
N GLU A 89 28.47 -25.42 -15.12
CA GLU A 89 27.72 -25.60 -16.36
C GLU A 89 27.69 -24.33 -17.21
N GLU A 90 27.47 -24.50 -18.51
CA GLU A 90 27.08 -23.46 -19.45
C GLU A 90 25.74 -23.88 -20.06
N THR A 91 24.73 -23.02 -19.95
CA THR A 91 23.40 -23.24 -20.51
C THR A 91 23.07 -22.14 -21.51
N THR A 92 22.29 -22.49 -22.52
CA THR A 92 21.69 -21.53 -23.45
C THR A 92 20.20 -21.56 -23.21
N ASP A 93 19.62 -20.41 -22.89
CA ASP A 93 18.17 -20.32 -22.69
C ASP A 93 17.40 -20.36 -24.02
N ASN A 94 16.08 -20.39 -23.93
CA ASN A 94 15.20 -20.46 -25.10
C ASN A 94 15.29 -19.22 -26.03
N TYR A 95 15.98 -18.15 -25.60
CA TYR A 95 16.23 -16.94 -26.38
C TYR A 95 17.63 -16.93 -27.02
N GLY A 96 18.40 -18.01 -26.85
CA GLY A 96 19.77 -18.11 -27.36
C GLY A 96 20.80 -17.39 -26.50
N LEU A 97 20.44 -16.92 -25.30
CA LEU A 97 21.35 -16.24 -24.39
C LEU A 97 22.09 -17.24 -23.52
N LYS A 98 23.38 -16.99 -23.30
CA LYS A 98 24.25 -17.89 -22.56
C LYS A 98 24.32 -17.52 -21.08
N ASN A 99 24.28 -18.54 -20.23
CA ASN A 99 24.49 -18.43 -18.80
C ASN A 99 25.62 -19.39 -18.41
N VAL A 100 26.56 -18.92 -17.61
CA VAL A 100 27.70 -19.73 -17.15
C VAL A 100 27.73 -19.72 -15.63
N ILE A 101 27.81 -20.89 -15.03
CA ILE A 101 27.77 -21.06 -13.57
C ILE A 101 29.12 -21.57 -13.07
N TYR A 102 29.64 -20.89 -12.06
CA TYR A 102 30.81 -21.33 -11.30
C TYR A 102 30.43 -21.53 -9.84
N ARG A 103 31.01 -22.53 -9.19
CA ARG A 103 30.83 -22.85 -7.78
C ARG A 103 32.14 -22.66 -7.03
N GLN A 104 32.06 -21.95 -5.91
CA GLN A 104 33.14 -21.82 -4.95
C GLN A 104 33.45 -23.17 -4.30
N THR A 105 34.74 -23.45 -4.18
CA THR A 105 35.30 -24.58 -3.45
C THR A 105 36.32 -24.04 -2.45
N PHE A 106 36.49 -24.75 -1.33
CA PHE A 106 37.52 -24.48 -0.34
C PHE A 106 38.30 -25.78 -0.08
N ASN A 107 39.58 -25.79 -0.42
CA ASN A 107 40.44 -27.00 -0.46
C ASN A 107 39.79 -28.18 -1.22
N GLY A 108 39.10 -27.89 -2.33
CA GLY A 108 38.42 -28.89 -3.14
C GLY A 108 37.03 -29.32 -2.64
N ILE A 109 36.59 -28.84 -1.47
CA ILE A 109 35.25 -29.11 -0.94
C ILE A 109 34.26 -28.03 -1.45
N PRO A 110 33.11 -28.40 -2.02
CA PRO A 110 32.09 -27.44 -2.46
C PRO A 110 31.58 -26.55 -1.32
N VAL A 111 31.35 -25.27 -1.58
CA VAL A 111 30.67 -24.37 -0.65
C VAL A 111 29.18 -24.33 -0.98
N TYR A 112 28.32 -24.54 0.02
CA TYR A 112 26.86 -24.47 -0.14
C TYR A 112 26.43 -23.04 -0.48
N ASP A 113 25.62 -22.92 -1.52
CA ASP A 113 25.23 -21.66 -2.17
C ASP A 113 26.38 -20.71 -2.56
N GLY A 114 27.65 -21.16 -2.49
CA GLY A 114 28.79 -20.42 -3.02
C GLY A 114 28.80 -20.49 -4.54
N ILE A 115 27.86 -19.82 -5.21
CA ILE A 115 27.67 -19.89 -6.67
C ILE A 115 27.73 -18.49 -7.24
N LEU A 116 28.42 -18.33 -8.37
CA LEU A 116 28.31 -17.15 -9.23
C LEU A 116 27.75 -17.57 -10.59
N LYS A 117 26.70 -16.88 -11.03
CA LYS A 117 26.07 -17.03 -12.34
C LYS A 117 26.41 -15.81 -13.18
N PHE A 118 26.84 -16.05 -14.41
CA PHE A 118 27.27 -15.03 -15.36
C PHE A 118 26.35 -15.05 -16.56
N HIS A 119 25.81 -13.88 -16.91
CA HIS A 119 24.78 -13.73 -17.94
C HIS A 119 25.36 -12.98 -19.14
N PHE A 120 25.12 -13.50 -20.34
CA PHE A 120 25.59 -12.92 -21.59
C PHE A 120 24.43 -12.41 -22.44
N ASN A 121 24.59 -11.24 -23.03
CA ASN A 121 23.62 -10.68 -23.98
C ASN A 121 23.71 -11.37 -25.36
N GLY A 122 22.82 -11.01 -26.29
CA GLY A 122 22.77 -11.59 -27.65
C GLY A 122 24.02 -11.31 -28.51
N LYS A 123 24.90 -10.39 -28.10
CA LYS A 123 26.21 -10.13 -28.73
C LYS A 123 27.34 -10.94 -28.06
N GLY A 124 27.02 -11.76 -27.06
CA GLY A 124 27.97 -12.56 -26.30
C GLY A 124 28.80 -11.77 -25.30
N GLN A 125 28.33 -10.60 -24.85
CA GLN A 125 29.04 -9.71 -23.92
C GLN A 125 28.47 -9.91 -22.51
N LEU A 126 29.30 -9.80 -21.47
CA LEU A 126 28.88 -10.05 -20.08
C LEU A 126 27.97 -8.90 -19.60
N SER A 127 26.68 -9.15 -19.46
CA SER A 127 25.68 -8.13 -19.13
C SER A 127 25.46 -7.99 -17.62
N SER A 128 25.49 -9.10 -16.89
CA SER A 128 25.37 -9.13 -15.44
C SER A 128 25.95 -10.41 -14.85
N LEU A 129 26.14 -10.39 -13.54
CA LEU A 129 26.40 -11.58 -12.74
C LEU A 129 25.69 -11.48 -11.39
N ASN A 130 25.35 -12.63 -10.81
CA ASN A 130 24.76 -12.69 -9.48
C ASN A 130 25.11 -13.98 -8.74
N GLY A 131 24.93 -13.96 -7.43
CA GLY A 131 25.10 -15.12 -6.55
C GLY A 131 25.84 -14.78 -5.26
N ASN A 132 26.36 -15.80 -4.59
CA ASN A 132 27.01 -15.66 -3.30
C ASN A 132 28.45 -16.18 -3.34
N THR A 133 29.33 -15.49 -2.62
CA THR A 133 30.68 -15.92 -2.30
C THR A 133 30.88 -15.82 -0.79
N ILE A 134 31.56 -16.79 -0.20
CA ILE A 134 31.81 -16.87 1.23
C ILE A 134 33.29 -16.60 1.49
N SER A 135 33.56 -15.53 2.24
CA SER A 135 34.92 -15.10 2.56
C SER A 135 35.40 -15.68 3.89
N ALA A 136 36.72 -15.63 4.11
CA ALA A 136 37.34 -15.96 5.39
C ALA A 136 36.96 -17.34 5.98
N ILE A 137 36.74 -18.33 5.11
CA ILE A 137 36.48 -19.72 5.53
C ILE A 137 37.69 -20.24 6.31
N LYS A 138 37.46 -20.61 7.58
CA LYS A 138 38.47 -21.17 8.49
C LYS A 138 37.93 -22.46 9.10
N VAL A 139 37.92 -23.51 8.29
CA VAL A 139 37.37 -24.82 8.67
C VAL A 139 38.38 -25.91 8.32
N ASN A 140 38.52 -26.92 9.18
CA ASN A 140 39.28 -28.13 8.86
C ASN A 140 38.49 -28.95 7.82
N THR A 141 39.07 -29.26 6.68
CA THR A 141 38.37 -29.95 5.58
C THR A 141 38.44 -31.48 5.66
N VAL A 142 38.98 -32.04 6.75
CA VAL A 142 39.06 -33.49 6.98
C VAL A 142 37.95 -33.92 7.94
N ALA A 143 36.91 -34.56 7.41
CA ALA A 143 35.80 -35.10 8.20
C ALA A 143 36.30 -36.12 9.24
N SER A 144 35.74 -36.06 10.45
CA SER A 144 36.04 -37.00 11.54
C SER A 144 35.01 -38.12 11.67
N ILE A 145 33.80 -37.92 11.14
CA ILE A 145 32.76 -38.95 11.03
C ILE A 145 32.56 -39.38 9.56
N SER A 146 32.07 -40.60 9.37
CA SER A 146 31.80 -41.12 8.01
C SER A 146 30.46 -40.60 7.45
N PRO A 147 30.27 -40.56 6.12
CA PRO A 147 28.97 -40.20 5.53
C PRO A 147 27.82 -41.09 6.03
N SER A 148 28.06 -42.40 6.20
CA SER A 148 27.04 -43.33 6.71
C SER A 148 26.66 -43.05 8.17
N GLU A 149 27.63 -42.63 8.99
CA GLU A 149 27.38 -42.24 10.37
C GLU A 149 26.55 -40.96 10.45
N ALA A 150 26.91 -39.93 9.68
CA ALA A 150 26.13 -38.71 9.56
C ALA A 150 24.70 -38.99 9.06
N GLY A 151 24.55 -39.89 8.07
CA GLY A 151 23.26 -40.34 7.56
C GLY A 151 22.39 -40.99 8.64
N ALA A 152 22.96 -41.87 9.46
CA ALA A 152 22.26 -42.50 10.57
C ALA A 152 21.83 -41.49 11.65
N ILE A 153 22.70 -40.50 11.96
CA ILE A 153 22.37 -39.39 12.87
C ILE A 153 21.18 -38.60 12.32
N ALA A 154 21.21 -38.20 11.04
CA ALA A 154 20.13 -37.42 10.43
C ALA A 154 18.79 -38.16 10.43
N VAL A 155 18.78 -39.45 10.07
CA VAL A 155 17.55 -40.27 10.10
C VAL A 155 17.00 -40.38 11.53
N ASN A 156 17.86 -40.56 12.53
CA ASN A 156 17.43 -40.62 13.93
C ASN A 156 16.90 -39.27 14.44
N LEU A 157 17.51 -38.16 14.05
CA LEU A 157 17.01 -36.81 14.39
C LEU A 157 15.60 -36.61 13.85
N VAL A 158 15.37 -36.90 12.56
CA VAL A 158 14.05 -36.79 11.93
C VAL A 158 13.04 -37.73 12.56
N LYS A 159 13.44 -38.98 12.84
CA LYS A 159 12.59 -39.97 13.50
C LYS A 159 12.13 -39.49 14.89
N ASN A 160 13.02 -38.89 15.66
CA ASN A 160 12.71 -38.40 17.02
C ASN A 160 11.80 -37.17 17.03
N GLN A 161 11.64 -36.47 15.90
CA GLN A 161 10.71 -35.35 15.76
C GLN A 161 9.25 -35.82 15.63
N ASN A 162 9.00 -37.12 15.38
CA ASN A 162 7.66 -37.69 15.21
C ASN A 162 6.81 -36.99 14.12
N ILE A 163 7.45 -36.54 13.04
CA ILE A 163 6.79 -35.84 11.91
C ILE A 163 6.29 -36.79 10.81
N THR A 164 6.46 -38.10 10.98
CA THR A 164 6.02 -39.11 10.01
C THR A 164 4.58 -39.54 10.30
N THR A 165 3.69 -39.31 9.35
CA THR A 165 2.29 -39.75 9.38
C THR A 165 2.06 -41.00 8.50
N SER A 166 2.87 -41.20 7.46
CA SER A 166 2.80 -42.41 6.61
C SER A 166 3.50 -43.62 7.24
N LYS A 167 3.24 -44.81 6.69
CA LYS A 167 3.91 -46.06 7.10
C LYS A 167 5.27 -46.28 6.42
N ASN A 168 5.70 -45.36 5.55
CA ASN A 168 6.91 -45.51 4.76
C ASN A 168 8.16 -45.31 5.64
N GLN A 169 9.19 -46.11 5.39
CA GLN A 169 10.44 -46.00 6.11
C GLN A 169 11.23 -44.76 5.67
N LEU A 170 11.83 -44.05 6.64
CA LEU A 170 12.78 -42.98 6.36
C LEU A 170 14.07 -43.53 5.76
N GLU A 171 14.56 -42.89 4.71
CA GLU A 171 15.81 -43.17 4.04
C GLU A 171 16.60 -41.89 3.76
N THR A 172 17.90 -42.02 3.53
CA THR A 172 18.76 -40.92 3.07
C THR A 172 18.78 -40.89 1.54
N ALA A 173 18.15 -39.89 0.91
CA ALA A 173 18.14 -39.74 -0.55
C ALA A 173 19.40 -39.02 -1.09
N LYS A 174 20.03 -38.17 -0.27
CA LYS A 174 21.24 -37.42 -0.60
C LYS A 174 22.18 -37.38 0.60
N ASN A 175 23.48 -37.40 0.37
CA ASN A 175 24.51 -37.27 1.40
C ASN A 175 25.81 -36.73 0.81
N ASN A 176 26.01 -35.41 0.88
CA ASN A 176 27.15 -34.73 0.27
C ASN A 176 27.96 -33.96 1.31
N LEU A 177 29.29 -34.12 1.31
CA LEU A 177 30.19 -33.31 2.13
C LEU A 177 30.39 -31.93 1.49
N LEU A 178 30.16 -30.87 2.26
CA LEU A 178 30.30 -29.48 1.80
C LEU A 178 30.70 -28.52 2.93
N ILE A 179 31.06 -27.29 2.57
CA ILE A 179 31.17 -26.18 3.52
C ILE A 179 29.81 -25.47 3.60
N PHE A 180 29.14 -25.54 4.75
CA PHE A 180 27.85 -24.91 4.99
C PHE A 180 28.01 -23.55 5.70
N PRO A 181 27.62 -22.42 5.07
CA PRO A 181 27.65 -21.10 5.70
C PRO A 181 26.39 -20.87 6.54
N LYS A 182 26.40 -21.25 7.83
CA LYS A 182 25.27 -21.00 8.75
C LYS A 182 24.97 -19.51 8.84
N ASN A 183 23.69 -19.15 8.95
CA ASN A 183 23.12 -17.79 8.95
C ASN A 183 23.07 -17.06 7.60
N LEU A 184 23.49 -17.70 6.49
CA LEU A 184 23.42 -17.09 5.16
C LEU A 184 21.97 -16.72 4.78
N VAL A 185 21.04 -17.67 4.97
CA VAL A 185 19.60 -17.50 4.67
C VAL A 185 18.93 -16.55 5.64
N GLN A 186 19.33 -16.58 6.92
CA GLN A 186 18.75 -15.76 7.99
C GLN A 186 19.22 -14.29 7.97
N GLY A 187 20.06 -13.89 7.01
CA GLY A 187 20.55 -12.51 6.94
C GLY A 187 21.58 -12.14 8.02
N GLY A 188 22.11 -13.14 8.75
CA GLY A 188 22.96 -12.95 9.92
C GLY A 188 24.45 -13.07 9.61
N GLN A 189 25.28 -12.92 10.65
CA GLN A 189 26.73 -13.12 10.54
C GLN A 189 27.04 -14.60 10.24
N ILE A 190 27.73 -14.82 9.12
CA ILE A 190 28.00 -16.16 8.61
C ILE A 190 29.04 -16.89 9.44
N THR A 191 28.75 -18.15 9.78
CA THR A 191 29.70 -19.09 10.41
C THR A 191 29.82 -20.34 9.54
N PRO A 192 30.96 -20.56 8.86
CA PRO A 192 31.15 -21.75 8.03
C PRO A 192 31.40 -23.03 8.85
N TYR A 193 30.78 -24.14 8.46
CA TYR A 193 30.97 -25.48 9.00
C TYR A 193 31.36 -26.47 7.89
N LEU A 194 32.17 -27.48 8.19
CA LEU A 194 32.28 -28.65 7.32
C LEU A 194 31.12 -29.56 7.70
N ALA A 195 30.19 -29.79 6.79
CA ALA A 195 28.96 -30.51 7.09
C ALA A 195 28.56 -31.48 5.98
N TYR A 196 27.87 -32.55 6.37
CA TYR A 196 27.13 -33.42 5.46
C TYR A 196 25.74 -32.83 5.23
N GLU A 197 25.43 -32.47 3.98
CA GLU A 197 24.07 -32.18 3.52
C GLU A 197 23.35 -33.50 3.27
N ILE A 198 22.40 -33.83 4.13
CA ILE A 198 21.65 -35.08 4.10
C ILE A 198 20.19 -34.78 3.84
N GLU A 199 19.66 -35.34 2.75
CA GLU A 199 18.21 -35.36 2.50
C GLU A 199 17.63 -36.63 3.12
N VAL A 200 16.81 -36.48 4.16
CA VAL A 200 16.05 -37.58 4.78
C VAL A 200 14.63 -37.51 4.26
N THR A 201 14.15 -38.60 3.67
CA THR A 201 12.80 -38.67 3.11
C THR A 201 12.19 -40.04 3.27
N ASN A 202 10.87 -40.15 3.23
CA ASN A 202 10.16 -41.41 3.05
C ASN A 202 9.39 -41.45 1.71
N LYS A 203 9.73 -40.53 0.79
CA LYS A 203 9.10 -40.31 -0.52
C LYS A 203 7.58 -40.11 -0.46
N SER A 204 7.06 -39.65 0.68
CA SER A 204 5.63 -39.41 0.89
C SER A 204 5.41 -38.06 1.57
N ASP A 205 5.50 -38.03 2.90
CA ASP A 205 5.11 -36.90 3.77
C ASP A 205 6.31 -36.32 4.54
N VAL A 206 7.50 -36.92 4.42
CA VAL A 206 8.73 -36.42 5.02
C VAL A 206 9.78 -36.15 3.95
N ARG A 207 10.35 -34.94 3.99
CA ARG A 207 11.53 -34.54 3.20
C ARG A 207 12.27 -33.43 3.93
N GLU A 208 13.29 -33.79 4.67
CA GLU A 208 14.11 -32.87 5.46
C GLU A 208 15.52 -32.77 4.90
N PHE A 209 16.10 -31.57 4.90
CA PHE A 209 17.51 -31.35 4.59
C PHE A 209 18.25 -30.99 5.86
N LEU A 210 19.08 -31.90 6.35
CA LEU A 210 19.87 -31.73 7.57
C LEU A 210 21.33 -31.48 7.21
N PHE A 211 21.94 -30.52 7.89
CA PHE A 211 23.36 -30.24 7.81
C PHE A 211 24.02 -30.75 9.09
N ILE A 212 24.69 -31.89 9.02
CA ILE A 212 25.34 -32.53 10.16
C ILE A 212 26.82 -32.17 10.16
N ASP A 213 27.32 -31.59 11.25
CA ASP A 213 28.72 -31.22 11.40
C ASP A 213 29.62 -32.46 11.24
N ALA A 214 30.56 -32.38 10.30
CA ALA A 214 31.39 -33.52 9.89
C ALA A 214 32.50 -33.86 10.88
N HIS A 215 32.66 -33.09 11.97
CA HIS A 215 33.62 -33.38 13.04
C HIS A 215 32.93 -33.93 14.30
N THR A 216 31.77 -33.39 14.64
CA THR A 216 31.09 -33.62 15.93
C THR A 216 29.84 -34.48 15.80
N GLY A 217 29.22 -34.53 14.61
CA GLY A 217 27.91 -35.16 14.42
C GLY A 217 26.73 -34.30 14.91
N GLU A 218 26.96 -33.07 15.36
CA GLU A 218 25.89 -32.17 15.79
C GLU A 218 25.08 -31.62 14.60
N LEU A 219 23.79 -31.35 14.84
CA LEU A 219 22.93 -30.69 13.86
C LEU A 219 23.31 -29.21 13.76
N VAL A 220 23.84 -28.80 12.60
CA VAL A 220 24.18 -27.40 12.31
C VAL A 220 22.92 -26.62 11.93
N GLU A 221 22.09 -27.20 11.06
CA GLU A 221 20.87 -26.59 10.52
C GLU A 221 19.93 -27.65 9.94
N GLN A 222 18.63 -27.37 9.93
CA GLN A 222 17.62 -28.20 9.27
C GLN A 222 16.65 -27.32 8.46
N PHE A 223 16.42 -27.69 7.20
CA PHE A 223 15.36 -27.10 6.39
C PHE A 223 14.32 -28.16 6.04
N THR A 224 13.06 -27.83 6.31
CA THR A 224 11.91 -28.65 5.95
C THR A 224 11.59 -28.47 4.46
N GLY A 225 11.54 -29.57 3.73
CA GLY A 225 11.27 -29.63 2.30
C GLY A 225 9.82 -29.98 1.93
N ILE A 226 8.98 -30.29 2.93
CA ILE A 226 7.52 -30.48 2.82
C ILE A 226 6.84 -29.74 3.98
N HIS A 227 5.96 -28.78 3.69
CA HIS A 227 5.09 -28.17 4.71
C HIS A 227 3.74 -28.92 4.75
N PRO A 228 3.47 -29.76 5.76
CA PRO A 228 2.14 -30.35 5.93
C PRO A 228 1.13 -29.27 6.32
N ILE A 229 -0.13 -29.48 5.93
CA ILE A 229 -1.26 -28.66 6.39
C ILE A 229 -1.36 -28.73 7.93
N ASP A 230 -1.86 -27.68 8.58
CA ASP A 230 -2.15 -27.64 10.01
C ASP A 230 -3.53 -27.00 10.22
N ARG A 231 -4.46 -27.76 10.80
CA ARG A 231 -5.86 -27.37 11.03
C ARG A 231 -6.28 -27.64 12.47
N LYS A 232 -7.22 -26.83 12.98
CA LYS A 232 -7.86 -27.04 14.29
C LYS A 232 -9.33 -26.67 14.23
N LEU A 233 -10.18 -27.53 14.80
CA LEU A 233 -11.60 -27.28 14.99
C LEU A 233 -11.92 -27.16 16.48
N TYR A 234 -12.60 -26.07 16.82
CA TYR A 234 -13.10 -25.80 18.16
C TYR A 234 -14.63 -25.72 18.19
N GLU A 235 -15.20 -25.79 19.39
CA GLU A 235 -16.63 -25.62 19.65
C GLU A 235 -16.84 -24.42 20.59
N THR A 236 -17.70 -23.46 20.26
CA THR A 236 -18.03 -22.22 21.00
C THR A 236 -16.89 -21.22 21.25
N SER A 237 -15.63 -21.63 21.36
CA SER A 237 -14.47 -20.72 21.46
C SER A 237 -13.14 -21.46 21.28
N THR A 238 -12.06 -20.72 21.07
CA THR A 238 -10.69 -21.24 20.89
C THR A 238 -10.00 -21.71 22.18
N ALA A 239 -10.73 -21.80 23.30
CA ALA A 239 -10.20 -22.34 24.55
C ALA A 239 -9.79 -23.81 24.39
N ALA A 240 -8.70 -24.23 25.03
CA ALA A 240 -8.19 -25.60 24.89
C ALA A 240 -9.21 -26.69 25.28
N ALA A 241 -10.11 -26.39 26.23
CA ALA A 241 -11.19 -27.30 26.65
C ALA A 241 -12.24 -27.55 25.55
N ASN A 242 -12.30 -26.67 24.55
CA ASN A 242 -13.24 -26.69 23.45
C ASN A 242 -12.66 -27.23 22.15
N LEU A 243 -11.37 -27.60 22.13
CA LEU A 243 -10.77 -28.26 20.98
C LEU A 243 -11.46 -29.61 20.73
N LYS A 244 -12.02 -29.80 19.54
CA LYS A 244 -12.71 -31.04 19.16
C LYS A 244 -11.85 -31.91 18.25
N TRP A 245 -11.04 -31.30 17.40
CA TRP A 245 -10.18 -31.99 16.47
C TRP A 245 -8.99 -31.10 16.07
N LYS A 246 -7.84 -31.70 15.81
CA LYS A 246 -6.68 -31.05 15.20
C LYS A 246 -6.02 -31.99 14.20
N GLU A 247 -5.18 -31.43 13.33
CA GLU A 247 -4.43 -32.21 12.35
C GLU A 247 -3.67 -33.37 13.01
N GLY A 248 -3.82 -34.57 12.43
CA GLY A 248 -3.25 -35.82 12.95
C GLY A 248 -4.16 -36.60 13.91
N ASP A 249 -5.26 -36.02 14.40
CA ASP A 249 -6.27 -36.78 15.14
C ASP A 249 -7.05 -37.72 14.20
N ALA A 250 -7.59 -38.83 14.73
CA ALA A 250 -8.40 -39.75 13.95
C ALA A 250 -9.68 -39.09 13.42
N PHE A 251 -9.95 -39.22 12.13
CA PHE A 251 -11.12 -38.66 11.44
C PHE A 251 -12.10 -39.78 10.99
N PRO A 252 -13.43 -39.61 11.10
CA PRO A 252 -14.14 -38.42 11.60
C PRO A 252 -14.24 -38.34 13.14
N GLY A 253 -13.75 -39.36 13.86
CA GLY A 253 -13.79 -39.38 15.32
C GLY A 253 -15.22 -39.27 15.86
N THR A 254 -15.49 -38.27 16.70
CA THR A 254 -16.82 -37.97 17.27
C THR A 254 -17.46 -36.72 16.66
N LEU A 255 -16.95 -36.23 15.52
CA LEU A 255 -17.44 -35.02 14.90
C LEU A 255 -18.82 -35.25 14.26
N ASP A 256 -19.73 -34.28 14.41
CA ASP A 256 -20.98 -34.26 13.65
C ASP A 256 -20.73 -33.90 12.18
N GLN A 257 -21.78 -33.94 11.35
CA GLN A 257 -21.63 -33.69 9.91
C GLN A 257 -21.13 -32.28 9.57
N TRP A 258 -21.47 -31.26 10.37
CA TRP A 258 -21.09 -29.87 10.13
C TRP A 258 -19.64 -29.65 10.52
N GLN A 259 -19.23 -30.20 11.66
CA GLN A 259 -17.83 -30.22 12.08
C GLN A 259 -16.94 -31.02 11.10
N GLN A 260 -17.46 -32.12 10.55
CA GLN A 260 -16.76 -32.86 9.49
C GLN A 260 -16.59 -32.00 8.23
N SER A 261 -17.62 -31.26 7.83
CA SER A 261 -17.56 -30.36 6.68
C SER A 261 -16.49 -29.27 6.85
N GLU A 262 -16.44 -28.63 8.03
CA GLU A 262 -15.40 -27.64 8.35
C GLU A 262 -13.98 -28.20 8.16
N VAL A 263 -13.74 -29.44 8.62
CA VAL A 263 -12.43 -30.10 8.50
C VAL A 263 -12.14 -30.49 7.05
N VAL A 264 -13.05 -31.19 6.39
CA VAL A 264 -12.85 -31.72 5.03
C VAL A 264 -12.69 -30.58 4.02
N THR A 265 -13.59 -29.62 4.06
CA THR A 265 -13.61 -28.54 3.08
C THR A 265 -12.46 -27.56 3.27
N SER A 266 -12.00 -27.32 4.50
CA SER A 266 -10.76 -26.53 4.71
C SER A 266 -9.53 -27.21 4.10
N GLU A 267 -9.49 -28.55 4.02
CA GLU A 267 -8.46 -29.26 3.24
C GLU A 267 -8.58 -28.99 1.74
N HIS A 268 -9.81 -29.08 1.22
CA HIS A 268 -10.09 -28.88 -0.19
C HIS A 268 -9.64 -27.49 -0.65
N VAL A 269 -9.95 -26.47 0.15
CA VAL A 269 -9.49 -25.09 -0.05
C VAL A 269 -7.97 -25.01 0.00
N TYR A 270 -7.33 -25.53 1.06
CA TYR A 270 -5.87 -25.51 1.19
C TYR A 270 -5.17 -26.13 -0.03
N ASN A 271 -5.63 -27.32 -0.43
CA ASN A 271 -5.08 -28.05 -1.56
C ASN A 271 -5.34 -27.32 -2.88
N PHE A 272 -6.53 -26.74 -3.07
CA PHE A 272 -6.86 -25.96 -4.26
C PHE A 272 -5.85 -24.82 -4.50
N PHE A 273 -5.64 -23.95 -3.51
CA PHE A 273 -4.73 -22.82 -3.64
C PHE A 273 -3.26 -23.24 -3.71
N LYS A 274 -2.86 -24.26 -2.93
CA LYS A 274 -1.51 -24.82 -2.99
C LYS A 274 -1.20 -25.41 -4.35
N ASN A 275 -2.09 -26.23 -4.90
CA ASN A 275 -1.85 -26.98 -6.12
C ASN A 275 -1.94 -26.09 -7.37
N ALA A 276 -2.97 -25.24 -7.45
CA ALA A 276 -3.17 -24.39 -8.63
C ALA A 276 -2.19 -23.20 -8.65
N PHE A 277 -1.87 -22.62 -7.49
CA PHE A 277 -1.21 -21.32 -7.43
C PHE A 277 0.08 -21.28 -6.60
N ASN A 278 0.50 -22.43 -6.05
CA ASN A 278 1.65 -22.53 -5.15
C ASN A 278 1.55 -21.53 -3.98
N TYR A 279 0.36 -21.40 -3.41
CA TYR A 279 0.09 -20.50 -2.30
C TYR A 279 -0.41 -21.31 -1.10
N VAL A 280 0.42 -21.38 -0.06
CA VAL A 280 0.28 -22.35 1.03
C VAL A 280 -0.48 -21.73 2.20
N SER A 281 -1.68 -22.24 2.48
CA SER A 281 -2.68 -21.64 3.39
C SER A 281 -3.08 -20.22 2.95
N TYR A 282 -3.91 -19.54 3.72
CA TYR A 282 -4.49 -18.24 3.36
C TYR A 282 -3.48 -17.08 3.36
N ASN A 283 -2.36 -17.19 4.09
CA ASN A 283 -1.34 -16.14 4.16
C ASN A 283 -0.06 -16.44 3.35
N GLY A 284 -0.03 -17.54 2.60
CA GLY A 284 1.16 -17.95 1.84
C GLY A 284 2.34 -18.43 2.70
N ALA A 285 2.14 -18.59 4.01
CA ALA A 285 3.16 -18.98 4.98
C ALA A 285 2.71 -20.17 5.87
N ASN A 286 1.81 -21.02 5.36
CA ASN A 286 1.33 -22.24 6.02
C ASN A 286 0.75 -22.00 7.43
N GLN A 287 0.05 -20.89 7.62
CA GLN A 287 -0.64 -20.59 8.87
C GLN A 287 -1.69 -21.66 9.20
N THR A 288 -1.83 -21.97 10.50
CA THR A 288 -2.87 -22.87 10.99
C THR A 288 -4.26 -22.38 10.60
N MET A 289 -5.05 -23.24 9.98
CA MET A 289 -6.44 -22.98 9.61
C MET A 289 -7.35 -23.38 10.79
N ILE A 290 -7.96 -22.39 11.45
CA ILE A 290 -8.78 -22.59 12.65
C ILE A 290 -10.25 -22.34 12.33
N THR A 291 -11.10 -23.32 12.65
CA THR A 291 -12.56 -23.17 12.63
C THR A 291 -13.16 -23.21 14.04
N VAL A 292 -14.27 -22.51 14.24
CA VAL A 292 -15.07 -22.53 15.48
C VAL A 292 -16.53 -22.79 15.16
N ASN A 293 -17.02 -23.97 15.51
CA ASN A 293 -18.43 -24.32 15.42
C ASN A 293 -19.22 -23.71 16.59
N ASN A 294 -20.41 -23.18 16.33
CA ASN A 294 -21.32 -22.53 17.28
C ASN A 294 -20.69 -21.43 18.15
N ASP A 295 -19.88 -20.55 17.55
CA ASP A 295 -19.39 -19.37 18.26
C ASP A 295 -20.58 -18.47 18.73
N PRO A 296 -20.73 -18.21 20.04
CA PRO A 296 -21.83 -17.39 20.57
C PRO A 296 -21.71 -15.90 20.19
N GLY A 297 -20.57 -15.47 19.62
CA GLY A 297 -20.36 -14.14 19.08
C GLY A 297 -21.04 -13.88 17.72
N ILE A 298 -21.57 -14.93 17.06
CA ILE A 298 -22.26 -14.82 15.77
C ILE A 298 -23.78 -14.73 15.98
N SER A 299 -24.45 -13.83 15.26
CA SER A 299 -25.91 -13.82 15.18
C SER A 299 -26.41 -14.90 14.22
N CYS A 300 -26.83 -16.06 14.76
CA CYS A 300 -27.32 -17.17 13.95
C CYS A 300 -28.72 -16.94 13.33
N PRO A 301 -29.01 -17.53 12.14
CA PRO A 301 -28.12 -18.38 11.34
C PRO A 301 -27.14 -17.55 10.50
N ASN A 302 -25.83 -17.80 10.65
CA ASN A 302 -24.79 -17.13 9.87
C ASN A 302 -23.45 -17.88 9.96
N ALA A 303 -22.50 -17.51 9.12
CA ALA A 303 -21.08 -17.84 9.22
C ALA A 303 -20.25 -16.54 9.08
N ASN A 304 -19.01 -16.54 9.55
CA ASN A 304 -18.08 -15.44 9.27
C ASN A 304 -16.60 -15.83 9.40
N TRP A 305 -15.76 -15.12 8.66
CA TRP A 305 -14.35 -14.91 8.98
C TRP A 305 -14.18 -13.65 9.83
N ASN A 306 -13.54 -13.77 11.00
CA ASN A 306 -13.36 -12.64 11.93
C ASN A 306 -11.94 -12.02 11.91
N GLY A 307 -11.10 -12.38 10.94
CA GLY A 307 -9.68 -11.99 10.88
C GLY A 307 -8.73 -12.99 11.54
N SER A 308 -9.23 -14.02 12.22
CA SER A 308 -8.41 -15.03 12.89
C SER A 308 -8.97 -16.46 12.79
N THR A 309 -10.28 -16.60 12.82
CA THR A 309 -10.99 -17.89 12.75
C THR A 309 -12.18 -17.78 11.80
N ALA A 310 -12.47 -18.88 11.10
CA ALA A 310 -13.73 -19.06 10.37
C ALA A 310 -14.75 -19.71 11.32
N ASN A 311 -15.93 -19.12 11.44
CA ASN A 311 -16.88 -19.47 12.49
C ASN A 311 -18.25 -19.76 11.88
N TYR A 312 -18.93 -20.79 12.39
CA TYR A 312 -20.14 -21.33 11.76
C TYR A 312 -21.22 -21.57 12.80
N CYS A 313 -22.45 -21.17 12.50
CA CYS A 313 -23.61 -21.65 13.25
C CYS A 313 -23.95 -23.11 12.90
N THR A 314 -24.70 -23.79 13.78
CA THR A 314 -25.28 -25.10 13.44
C THR A 314 -26.12 -24.99 12.17
N GLY A 315 -25.91 -25.91 11.22
CA GLY A 315 -26.74 -26.00 10.03
C GLY A 315 -26.31 -25.12 8.85
N VAL A 316 -25.21 -24.36 8.96
CA VAL A 316 -24.72 -23.49 7.88
C VAL A 316 -23.43 -23.94 7.20
N ALA A 317 -22.66 -24.87 7.80
CA ALA A 317 -21.35 -25.30 7.28
C ALA A 317 -21.46 -26.26 6.07
N ALA A 318 -22.24 -25.88 5.06
CA ALA A 318 -22.12 -26.45 3.72
C ALA A 318 -20.72 -26.14 3.16
N ASP A 319 -20.25 -26.94 2.23
CA ASP A 319 -18.88 -26.87 1.75
C ASP A 319 -18.60 -25.59 0.94
N ASP A 320 -19.53 -25.14 0.11
CA ASP A 320 -19.48 -23.84 -0.55
C ASP A 320 -19.41 -22.68 0.47
N VAL A 321 -20.17 -22.74 1.56
CA VAL A 321 -20.15 -21.76 2.67
C VAL A 321 -18.83 -21.83 3.44
N VAL A 322 -18.32 -23.02 3.74
CA VAL A 322 -17.02 -23.19 4.41
C VAL A 322 -15.90 -22.61 3.55
N ALA A 323 -15.90 -22.89 2.25
CA ALA A 323 -14.94 -22.37 1.31
C ALA A 323 -15.09 -20.86 1.08
N HIS A 324 -16.31 -20.32 1.12
CA HIS A 324 -16.60 -18.88 1.10
C HIS A 324 -15.93 -18.15 2.27
N GLU A 325 -16.07 -18.65 3.51
CA GLU A 325 -15.43 -18.02 4.67
C GLU A 325 -13.90 -18.04 4.58
N TRP A 326 -13.32 -19.13 4.07
CA TRP A 326 -11.88 -19.14 3.79
C TRP A 326 -11.51 -18.17 2.66
N GLY A 327 -12.39 -17.97 1.68
CA GLY A 327 -12.26 -16.96 0.62
C GLY A 327 -12.00 -15.56 1.17
N HIS A 328 -12.65 -15.16 2.27
CA HIS A 328 -12.37 -13.90 2.96
C HIS A 328 -10.94 -13.85 3.50
N ALA A 329 -10.44 -14.92 4.11
CA ALA A 329 -9.07 -14.99 4.61
C ALA A 329 -8.05 -14.84 3.46
N TYR A 330 -8.29 -15.47 2.29
CA TYR A 330 -7.43 -15.25 1.12
C TYR A 330 -7.50 -13.81 0.62
N THR A 331 -8.67 -13.18 0.62
CA THR A 331 -8.83 -11.76 0.25
C THR A 331 -8.06 -10.84 1.21
N GLU A 332 -8.16 -11.03 2.52
CA GLU A 332 -7.47 -10.23 3.53
C GLU A 332 -5.95 -10.24 3.33
N TYR A 333 -5.37 -11.42 3.12
CA TYR A 333 -3.91 -11.60 3.00
C TYR A 333 -3.38 -11.40 1.56
N THR A 334 -4.23 -10.95 0.64
CA THR A 334 -3.84 -10.60 -0.73
C THR A 334 -4.22 -9.16 -1.09
N SER A 335 -5.40 -8.92 -1.65
CA SER A 335 -5.85 -7.61 -2.11
C SER A 335 -6.25 -6.67 -0.96
N GLY A 336 -6.66 -7.23 0.18
CA GLY A 336 -7.13 -6.48 1.33
C GLY A 336 -8.38 -5.66 1.05
N LEU A 337 -9.23 -6.09 0.10
CA LEU A 337 -10.45 -5.38 -0.31
C LEU A 337 -11.30 -5.00 0.90
N ILE A 338 -11.54 -3.69 1.07
CA ILE A 338 -12.37 -3.14 2.12
C ILE A 338 -13.80 -3.66 1.94
N TYR A 339 -14.40 -4.12 3.03
CA TYR A 339 -15.72 -4.73 3.06
C TYR A 339 -16.87 -3.71 2.99
N GLN A 340 -16.84 -2.84 1.98
CA GLN A 340 -17.84 -1.79 1.78
C GLN A 340 -17.96 -1.38 0.30
N TYR A 341 -19.18 -1.05 -0.15
CA TYR A 341 -19.53 -0.68 -1.53
C TYR A 341 -18.96 -1.67 -2.56
N GLN A 342 -18.43 -1.19 -3.70
CA GLN A 342 -17.94 -2.05 -4.78
C GLN A 342 -16.71 -2.88 -4.38
N SER A 343 -15.82 -2.39 -3.51
CA SER A 343 -14.71 -3.21 -3.02
C SER A 343 -15.21 -4.35 -2.13
N GLY A 344 -16.25 -4.09 -1.32
CA GLY A 344 -16.88 -5.13 -0.50
C GLY A 344 -17.68 -6.13 -1.33
N ALA A 345 -18.38 -5.66 -2.36
CA ALA A 345 -19.05 -6.54 -3.32
C ALA A 345 -18.06 -7.44 -4.09
N LEU A 346 -16.86 -6.94 -4.39
CA LEU A 346 -15.77 -7.77 -4.90
C LEU A 346 -15.27 -8.77 -3.86
N ASN A 347 -15.12 -8.36 -2.60
CA ASN A 347 -14.70 -9.24 -1.51
C ASN A 347 -15.68 -10.43 -1.36
N GLU A 348 -16.98 -10.14 -1.25
CA GLU A 348 -18.06 -11.13 -1.27
C GLU A 348 -18.03 -12.03 -2.50
N SER A 349 -17.88 -11.43 -3.68
CA SER A 349 -17.85 -12.18 -4.93
C SER A 349 -16.64 -13.10 -5.05
N TYR A 350 -15.47 -12.71 -4.54
CA TYR A 350 -14.31 -13.61 -4.47
C TYR A 350 -14.60 -14.81 -3.57
N SER A 351 -15.23 -14.58 -2.41
CA SER A 351 -15.62 -15.65 -1.50
C SER A 351 -16.63 -16.60 -2.15
N ASP A 352 -17.67 -16.09 -2.84
CA ASP A 352 -18.61 -16.91 -3.62
C ASP A 352 -17.92 -17.69 -4.75
N VAL A 353 -17.03 -17.03 -5.50
CA VAL A 353 -16.28 -17.65 -6.59
C VAL A 353 -15.39 -18.80 -6.09
N TRP A 354 -14.72 -18.61 -4.96
CA TRP A 354 -13.89 -19.67 -4.37
C TRP A 354 -14.73 -20.76 -3.73
N GLY A 355 -15.86 -20.41 -3.11
CA GLY A 355 -16.90 -21.33 -2.63
C GLY A 355 -17.35 -22.29 -3.74
N GLU A 356 -17.98 -21.74 -4.78
CA GLU A 356 -18.49 -22.54 -5.90
C GLU A 356 -17.38 -23.22 -6.70
N THR A 357 -16.19 -22.63 -6.83
CA THR A 357 -15.11 -23.33 -7.54
C THR A 357 -14.63 -24.56 -6.75
N VAL A 358 -14.67 -24.53 -5.41
CA VAL A 358 -14.29 -25.68 -4.58
C VAL A 358 -15.39 -26.73 -4.56
N ASP A 359 -16.64 -26.33 -4.34
CA ASP A 359 -17.84 -27.19 -4.38
C ASP A 359 -17.87 -28.02 -5.68
N GLN A 360 -17.82 -27.35 -6.83
CA GLN A 360 -17.89 -27.98 -8.15
C GLN A 360 -16.72 -28.94 -8.49
N PHE A 361 -15.67 -28.99 -7.65
CA PHE A 361 -14.50 -29.87 -7.84
C PHE A 361 -14.31 -30.91 -6.73
N ASN A 362 -14.95 -30.74 -5.58
CA ASN A 362 -14.64 -31.57 -4.42
C ASN A 362 -15.49 -32.84 -4.33
N GLY A 363 -16.68 -32.86 -4.96
CA GLY A 363 -17.60 -33.99 -4.92
C GLY A 363 -18.18 -34.29 -3.53
N TYR A 364 -18.18 -33.29 -2.63
CA TYR A 364 -18.53 -33.41 -1.23
C TYR A 364 -19.77 -32.56 -0.94
N PHE A 365 -20.86 -33.19 -0.46
CA PHE A 365 -22.24 -32.66 -0.42
C PHE A 365 -23.02 -32.69 -1.75
N ASP A 366 -22.42 -33.19 -2.84
CA ASP A 366 -23.01 -33.30 -4.17
C ASP A 366 -24.04 -34.43 -4.37
N ASP A 367 -24.32 -35.24 -3.34
CA ASP A 367 -25.23 -36.38 -3.49
C ASP A 367 -26.65 -35.92 -3.89
N GLY A 368 -27.10 -36.38 -5.07
CA GLY A 368 -28.43 -36.09 -5.61
C GLY A 368 -28.57 -34.74 -6.30
N GLU A 369 -27.46 -34.04 -6.54
CA GLU A 369 -27.47 -32.72 -7.14
C GLU A 369 -27.75 -32.69 -8.65
N ASN A 370 -28.43 -31.64 -9.08
CA ASN A 370 -28.55 -31.30 -10.48
C ASN A 370 -27.55 -30.20 -10.84
N LEU A 371 -26.36 -30.62 -11.29
CA LEU A 371 -25.29 -29.72 -11.72
C LEU A 371 -25.30 -29.43 -13.23
N ALA A 372 -26.46 -29.54 -13.89
CA ALA A 372 -26.56 -29.27 -15.31
C ALA A 372 -26.21 -27.81 -15.64
N VAL A 373 -25.35 -27.63 -16.65
CA VAL A 373 -24.98 -26.30 -17.17
C VAL A 373 -26.22 -25.55 -17.60
N ARG A 374 -26.34 -24.31 -17.15
CA ARG A 374 -27.46 -23.42 -17.43
C ARG A 374 -27.14 -22.60 -18.67
N THR A 375 -28.15 -22.31 -19.50
CA THR A 375 -27.97 -21.56 -20.77
C THR A 375 -28.96 -20.42 -20.95
N THR A 376 -29.89 -20.25 -20.02
CA THR A 376 -30.93 -19.21 -20.02
C THR A 376 -30.99 -18.50 -18.68
N THR A 377 -31.66 -17.35 -18.63
CA THR A 377 -31.92 -16.60 -17.38
C THR A 377 -33.16 -17.11 -16.64
N ALA A 378 -33.53 -18.38 -16.81
CA ALA A 378 -34.60 -18.97 -16.02
C ALA A 378 -34.09 -19.34 -14.62
N CYS A 379 -34.91 -19.13 -13.61
CA CYS A 379 -34.70 -19.72 -12.28
C CYS A 379 -35.08 -21.20 -12.40
N THR A 380 -34.08 -22.08 -12.47
CA THR A 380 -34.25 -23.51 -12.69
C THR A 380 -33.92 -24.33 -11.44
N GLU A 381 -34.27 -25.61 -11.47
CA GLU A 381 -33.90 -26.60 -10.44
C GLU A 381 -32.41 -26.99 -10.49
N SER A 382 -31.63 -26.52 -11.47
CA SER A 382 -30.17 -26.71 -11.44
C SER A 382 -29.61 -25.90 -10.28
N ILE A 383 -28.75 -26.53 -9.48
CA ILE A 383 -28.13 -25.90 -8.32
C ILE A 383 -26.68 -25.52 -8.56
N ARG A 384 -26.14 -25.84 -9.75
CA ARG A 384 -24.87 -25.28 -10.21
C ARG A 384 -24.91 -23.75 -10.12
N TRP A 385 -23.91 -23.15 -9.48
CA TRP A 385 -23.78 -21.72 -9.24
C TRP A 385 -24.76 -21.15 -8.19
N LYS A 386 -25.28 -21.96 -7.27
CA LYS A 386 -26.08 -21.47 -6.14
C LYS A 386 -25.22 -21.51 -4.88
N MET A 387 -25.38 -20.51 -4.02
CA MET A 387 -24.69 -20.46 -2.74
C MET A 387 -25.65 -20.89 -1.62
N GLY A 388 -25.20 -21.77 -0.74
CA GLY A 388 -25.83 -22.14 0.52
C GLY A 388 -27.06 -23.03 0.37
N GLU A 389 -27.28 -23.67 -0.78
CA GLU A 389 -28.40 -24.58 -1.00
C GLU A 389 -28.39 -25.81 -0.07
N LYS A 390 -27.21 -26.25 0.40
CA LYS A 390 -27.09 -27.32 1.40
C LYS A 390 -27.11 -26.85 2.85
N ALA A 391 -26.97 -25.55 3.09
CA ALA A 391 -27.04 -24.97 4.42
C ALA A 391 -28.50 -25.01 4.93
N THR A 392 -28.84 -26.10 5.63
CA THR A 392 -30.20 -26.37 6.15
C THR A 392 -30.81 -25.22 6.96
N ALA A 393 -29.99 -24.39 7.61
CA ALA A 393 -30.45 -23.26 8.41
C ALA A 393 -30.88 -22.04 7.58
N PHE A 394 -30.47 -21.94 6.31
CA PHE A 394 -30.88 -20.85 5.41
C PHE A 394 -32.24 -21.09 4.75
N GLY A 395 -32.70 -22.34 4.69
CA GLY A 395 -33.99 -22.69 4.08
C GLY A 395 -33.99 -22.70 2.55
N GLY A 396 -32.83 -22.51 1.92
CA GLY A 396 -32.61 -22.52 0.47
C GLY A 396 -31.36 -21.74 0.08
N ALA A 397 -31.02 -21.75 -1.20
CA ALA A 397 -29.90 -20.98 -1.73
C ALA A 397 -30.08 -19.47 -1.45
N ILE A 398 -29.05 -18.84 -0.90
CA ILE A 398 -29.06 -17.42 -0.56
C ILE A 398 -28.69 -16.53 -1.75
N ARG A 399 -27.91 -17.04 -2.71
CA ARG A 399 -27.52 -16.35 -3.95
C ARG A 399 -27.50 -17.31 -5.14
N ASP A 400 -27.64 -16.75 -6.34
CA ASP A 400 -27.54 -17.47 -7.62
C ASP A 400 -26.53 -16.74 -8.51
N MET A 401 -25.31 -17.25 -8.63
CA MET A 401 -24.26 -16.62 -9.43
C MET A 401 -24.56 -16.70 -10.94
N TRP A 402 -25.29 -17.71 -11.42
CA TRP A 402 -25.65 -17.78 -12.84
C TRP A 402 -26.78 -16.82 -13.21
N ASN A 403 -27.75 -16.61 -12.33
CA ASN A 403 -28.80 -15.62 -12.51
C ASN A 403 -29.12 -14.90 -11.20
N PRO A 404 -28.35 -13.85 -10.84
CA PRO A 404 -28.51 -13.14 -9.57
C PRO A 404 -29.92 -12.60 -9.33
N ASN A 405 -30.65 -12.27 -10.40
CA ASN A 405 -32.01 -11.76 -10.32
C ASN A 405 -33.00 -12.78 -9.69
N CYS A 406 -32.69 -14.09 -9.66
CA CYS A 406 -33.51 -15.09 -8.95
C CYS A 406 -33.57 -14.88 -7.44
N ASN A 407 -32.55 -14.22 -6.87
CA ASN A 407 -32.45 -13.88 -5.45
C ASN A 407 -32.60 -12.37 -5.18
N GLY A 408 -32.96 -11.59 -6.20
CA GLY A 408 -33.11 -10.12 -6.08
C GLY A 408 -31.82 -9.33 -6.27
N ASP A 409 -30.73 -9.98 -6.68
CA ASP A 409 -29.43 -9.35 -6.90
C ASP A 409 -29.24 -8.91 -8.36
N PRO A 410 -28.38 -7.92 -8.65
CA PRO A 410 -28.09 -7.45 -10.01
C PRO A 410 -27.11 -8.39 -10.74
N GLY A 411 -27.43 -8.80 -11.96
CA GLY A 411 -26.47 -9.47 -12.87
C GLY A 411 -25.56 -8.52 -13.66
N ARG A 412 -25.80 -7.19 -13.57
CA ARG A 412 -25.02 -6.14 -14.23
C ARG A 412 -25.10 -4.81 -13.47
N VAL A 413 -24.11 -3.94 -13.65
CA VAL A 413 -24.01 -2.66 -12.93
C VAL A 413 -25.23 -1.75 -13.16
N LEU A 414 -25.75 -1.66 -14.40
CA LEU A 414 -26.89 -0.79 -14.71
C LEU A 414 -28.24 -1.54 -14.69
N ASP A 415 -28.40 -2.49 -13.76
CA ASP A 415 -29.67 -3.14 -13.46
C ASP A 415 -30.50 -2.27 -12.50
N THR A 416 -31.36 -1.42 -13.06
CA THR A 416 -32.18 -0.49 -12.27
C THR A 416 -33.20 -1.16 -11.36
N GLY A 417 -33.48 -2.46 -11.55
CA GLY A 417 -34.41 -3.21 -10.72
C GLY A 417 -33.77 -3.70 -9.41
N ASN A 418 -32.50 -4.10 -9.48
CA ASN A 418 -31.84 -4.85 -8.40
C ASN A 418 -30.52 -4.23 -7.89
N TYR A 419 -29.88 -3.31 -8.62
CA TYR A 419 -28.62 -2.72 -8.16
C TYR A 419 -28.83 -1.88 -6.90
N PHE A 420 -28.06 -2.18 -5.84
CA PHE A 420 -28.23 -1.53 -4.56
C PHE A 420 -27.44 -0.23 -4.48
N CYS A 421 -28.15 0.88 -4.26
CA CYS A 421 -27.60 2.24 -4.22
C CYS A 421 -27.50 2.86 -2.80
N GLY A 422 -27.88 2.10 -1.77
CA GLY A 422 -27.94 2.60 -0.39
C GLY A 422 -26.65 2.38 0.40
N THR A 423 -26.71 2.65 1.71
CA THR A 423 -25.61 2.40 2.66
C THR A 423 -25.81 1.15 3.52
N GLY A 424 -27.01 0.56 3.51
CA GLY A 424 -27.28 -0.72 4.17
C GLY A 424 -26.43 -1.84 3.61
N ASP A 425 -26.25 -2.93 4.37
CA ASP A 425 -25.40 -4.05 3.96
C ASP A 425 -23.99 -3.59 3.53
N SER A 426 -23.40 -2.65 4.29
CA SER A 426 -22.13 -2.01 3.96
C SER A 426 -22.07 -1.44 2.53
N GLY A 427 -23.17 -0.90 2.01
CA GLY A 427 -23.25 -0.46 0.61
C GLY A 427 -23.65 -1.55 -0.38
N GLY A 428 -24.37 -2.58 0.08
CA GLY A 428 -24.88 -3.69 -0.71
C GLY A 428 -23.80 -4.66 -1.14
N VAL A 429 -22.91 -5.07 -0.23
CA VAL A 429 -21.81 -5.97 -0.56
C VAL A 429 -22.31 -7.35 -0.99
N HIS A 430 -23.30 -7.93 -0.29
CA HIS A 430 -23.86 -9.23 -0.64
C HIS A 430 -24.82 -9.16 -1.84
N THR A 431 -25.41 -7.98 -2.08
CA THR A 431 -26.29 -7.76 -3.24
C THR A 431 -25.48 -7.52 -4.51
N ASN A 432 -24.63 -6.48 -4.51
CA ASN A 432 -23.91 -6.06 -5.71
C ASN A 432 -22.80 -7.05 -6.14
N SER A 433 -22.41 -8.02 -5.29
CA SER A 433 -21.52 -9.13 -5.67
C SER A 433 -22.09 -9.97 -6.82
N GLY A 434 -23.42 -9.99 -6.99
CA GLY A 434 -24.13 -10.62 -8.10
C GLY A 434 -23.55 -10.26 -9.49
N VAL A 435 -23.07 -9.02 -9.66
CA VAL A 435 -22.50 -8.56 -10.94
C VAL A 435 -21.25 -9.36 -11.33
N THR A 436 -20.34 -9.57 -10.38
CA THR A 436 -19.07 -10.27 -10.62
C THR A 436 -19.19 -11.78 -10.47
N ASN A 437 -20.14 -12.24 -9.65
CA ASN A 437 -20.58 -13.63 -9.60
C ASN A 437 -21.06 -14.10 -10.98
N HIS A 438 -21.94 -13.32 -11.60
CA HIS A 438 -22.44 -13.61 -12.94
C HIS A 438 -21.36 -13.56 -14.01
N LEU A 439 -20.42 -12.62 -13.89
CA LEU A 439 -19.27 -12.58 -14.80
C LEU A 439 -18.44 -13.86 -14.73
N TYR A 440 -18.13 -14.36 -13.53
CA TYR A 440 -17.35 -15.58 -13.37
C TYR A 440 -18.07 -16.80 -13.96
N ALA A 441 -19.35 -16.98 -13.60
CA ALA A 441 -20.17 -18.08 -14.12
C ALA A 441 -20.27 -18.05 -15.65
N LEU A 442 -20.50 -16.87 -16.26
CA LEU A 442 -20.50 -16.69 -17.72
C LEU A 442 -19.16 -17.03 -18.36
N LEU A 443 -18.03 -16.67 -17.73
CA LEU A 443 -16.71 -16.99 -18.26
C LEU A 443 -16.43 -18.49 -18.19
N VAL A 444 -16.83 -19.17 -17.12
CA VAL A 444 -16.61 -20.61 -16.98
C VAL A 444 -17.47 -21.39 -17.97
N ASP A 445 -18.79 -21.20 -17.95
CA ASP A 445 -19.75 -22.05 -18.68
C ASP A 445 -20.08 -21.51 -20.09
N GLY A 446 -19.85 -20.22 -20.34
CA GLY A 446 -20.33 -19.54 -21.55
C GLY A 446 -21.83 -19.24 -21.47
N GLY A 447 -22.35 -18.41 -22.38
CA GLY A 447 -23.75 -18.01 -22.36
C GLY A 447 -24.02 -16.78 -23.22
N THR A 448 -25.27 -16.31 -23.24
CA THR A 448 -25.63 -15.03 -23.85
C THR A 448 -26.31 -14.14 -22.82
N TYR A 449 -25.75 -12.95 -22.60
CA TYR A 449 -26.27 -12.00 -21.65
C TYR A 449 -26.09 -10.57 -22.17
N ASN A 450 -27.12 -9.73 -21.98
CA ASN A 450 -27.09 -8.31 -22.35
C ASN A 450 -26.59 -8.02 -23.79
N GLY A 451 -26.96 -8.88 -24.75
CA GLY A 451 -26.59 -8.72 -26.16
C GLY A 451 -25.19 -9.25 -26.54
N TYR A 452 -24.45 -9.82 -25.61
CA TYR A 452 -23.14 -10.43 -25.85
C TYR A 452 -23.21 -11.95 -25.68
N THR A 453 -22.55 -12.68 -26.58
CA THR A 453 -22.35 -14.13 -26.47
C THR A 453 -20.92 -14.41 -26.03
N ILE A 454 -20.78 -15.14 -24.92
CA ILE A 454 -19.52 -15.53 -24.29
C ILE A 454 -19.32 -17.02 -24.55
N THR A 455 -18.15 -17.37 -25.07
CA THR A 455 -17.71 -18.77 -25.14
C THR A 455 -17.04 -19.15 -23.82
N GLY A 456 -17.44 -20.26 -23.19
CA GLY A 456 -16.86 -20.68 -21.92
C GLY A 456 -15.35 -20.95 -22.06
N VAL A 457 -14.54 -20.28 -21.23
CA VAL A 457 -13.08 -20.53 -21.13
C VAL A 457 -12.76 -21.66 -20.17
N GLY A 458 -13.75 -22.10 -19.37
CA GLY A 458 -13.65 -23.17 -18.38
C GLY A 458 -12.92 -22.77 -17.11
N PHE A 459 -13.09 -23.58 -16.06
CA PHE A 459 -12.60 -23.30 -14.71
C PHE A 459 -11.10 -23.02 -14.63
N VAL A 460 -10.25 -23.81 -15.31
CA VAL A 460 -8.79 -23.63 -15.21
C VAL A 460 -8.37 -22.21 -15.60
N LYS A 461 -8.88 -21.70 -16.74
CA LYS A 461 -8.56 -20.35 -17.20
C LYS A 461 -9.17 -19.29 -16.31
N ALA A 462 -10.44 -19.45 -15.93
CA ALA A 462 -11.17 -18.48 -15.11
C ALA A 462 -10.58 -18.35 -13.69
N ALA A 463 -10.26 -19.46 -13.01
CA ALA A 463 -9.67 -19.45 -11.68
C ALA A 463 -8.27 -18.80 -11.66
N HIS A 464 -7.42 -19.09 -12.66
CA HIS A 464 -6.10 -18.45 -12.77
C HIS A 464 -6.21 -16.95 -13.07
N LEU A 465 -7.20 -16.55 -13.86
CA LEU A 465 -7.51 -15.16 -14.14
C LEU A 465 -7.93 -14.42 -12.86
N TRP A 466 -8.90 -14.98 -12.12
CA TRP A 466 -9.41 -14.42 -10.86
C TRP A 466 -8.29 -14.31 -9.82
N TRP A 467 -7.53 -15.38 -9.61
CA TRP A 467 -6.47 -15.40 -8.63
C TRP A 467 -5.38 -14.36 -8.93
N ARG A 468 -4.98 -14.22 -10.20
CA ARG A 468 -3.98 -13.22 -10.59
C ARG A 468 -4.51 -11.81 -10.38
N ALA A 469 -5.77 -11.53 -10.71
CA ALA A 469 -6.38 -10.22 -10.46
C ALA A 469 -6.36 -9.90 -8.95
N GLN A 470 -6.86 -10.83 -8.12
CA GLN A 470 -6.90 -10.72 -6.66
C GLN A 470 -5.51 -10.44 -6.07
N LYS A 471 -4.53 -11.30 -6.37
CA LYS A 471 -3.23 -11.28 -5.71
C LYS A 471 -2.30 -10.18 -6.22
N ASN A 472 -2.36 -9.83 -7.50
CA ASN A 472 -1.33 -9.01 -8.14
C ASN A 472 -1.76 -7.58 -8.48
N TYR A 473 -3.06 -7.31 -8.62
CA TYR A 473 -3.55 -6.03 -9.14
C TYR A 473 -4.53 -5.30 -8.23
N LEU A 474 -5.41 -6.04 -7.56
CA LEU A 474 -6.39 -5.43 -6.69
C LEU A 474 -5.74 -4.88 -5.41
N THR A 475 -6.34 -3.81 -4.91
CA THR A 475 -5.93 -3.08 -3.71
C THR A 475 -7.16 -2.84 -2.83
N PRO A 476 -7.00 -2.36 -1.58
CA PRO A 476 -8.12 -2.27 -0.64
C PRO A 476 -9.35 -1.49 -1.14
N THR A 477 -9.18 -0.49 -1.99
CA THR A 477 -10.27 0.36 -2.50
C THR A 477 -10.61 0.11 -3.98
N SER A 478 -10.17 -1.02 -4.55
CA SER A 478 -10.46 -1.33 -5.95
C SER A 478 -11.98 -1.47 -6.19
N ASP A 479 -12.47 -0.79 -7.21
CA ASP A 479 -13.88 -0.81 -7.64
C ASP A 479 -14.10 -1.74 -8.85
N PHE A 480 -15.32 -1.81 -9.39
CA PHE A 480 -15.64 -2.66 -10.52
C PHE A 480 -14.90 -2.30 -11.81
N ALA A 481 -14.60 -1.02 -12.04
CA ALA A 481 -13.87 -0.58 -13.23
C ALA A 481 -12.40 -1.00 -13.13
N ILE A 482 -11.78 -0.79 -11.96
CA ILE A 482 -10.42 -1.26 -11.67
C ILE A 482 -10.35 -2.79 -11.74
N PHE A 483 -11.37 -3.51 -11.29
CA PHE A 483 -11.41 -4.96 -11.44
C PHE A 483 -11.48 -5.41 -12.90
N ALA A 484 -12.27 -4.75 -13.75
CA ALA A 484 -12.29 -5.04 -15.19
C ALA A 484 -10.91 -4.85 -15.84
N ASP A 485 -10.20 -3.79 -15.48
CA ASP A 485 -8.84 -3.53 -15.96
C ASP A 485 -7.84 -4.57 -15.41
N ALA A 486 -7.96 -4.97 -14.15
CA ALA A 486 -7.15 -6.00 -13.52
C ALA A 486 -7.34 -7.38 -14.17
N LEU A 487 -8.58 -7.73 -14.55
CA LEU A 487 -8.87 -8.96 -15.30
C LEU A 487 -8.20 -8.92 -16.68
N GLU A 488 -8.34 -7.83 -17.43
CA GLU A 488 -7.69 -7.73 -18.74
C GLU A 488 -6.15 -7.78 -18.65
N ALA A 489 -5.55 -7.10 -17.67
CA ALA A 489 -4.11 -7.15 -17.42
C ALA A 489 -3.68 -8.58 -17.06
N SER A 490 -4.42 -9.23 -16.16
CA SER A 490 -4.17 -10.62 -15.77
C SER A 490 -4.27 -11.60 -16.94
N ALA A 491 -5.27 -11.45 -17.80
CA ALA A 491 -5.42 -12.31 -18.98
C ALA A 491 -4.26 -12.14 -19.98
N ASN A 492 -3.77 -10.91 -20.17
CA ASN A 492 -2.59 -10.66 -21.02
C ASN A 492 -1.34 -11.33 -20.47
N ASP A 493 -1.10 -11.24 -19.17
CA ASP A 493 0.05 -11.86 -18.52
C ASP A 493 0.04 -13.39 -18.61
N LEU A 494 -1.14 -14.01 -18.66
CA LEU A 494 -1.29 -15.45 -18.73
C LEU A 494 -1.17 -16.02 -20.15
N ILE A 495 -1.02 -15.18 -21.19
CA ILE A 495 -0.87 -15.65 -22.58
C ILE A 495 0.35 -16.57 -22.70
N GLY A 496 0.14 -17.73 -23.33
CA GLY A 496 1.23 -18.67 -23.63
C GLY A 496 1.78 -19.41 -22.41
N ILE A 497 1.21 -19.21 -21.22
CA ILE A 497 1.54 -19.96 -20.02
C ILE A 497 0.66 -21.22 -19.93
N ASN A 498 1.29 -22.39 -19.76
CA ASN A 498 0.57 -23.62 -19.46
C ASN A 498 0.09 -23.58 -18.02
N LEU A 499 -1.21 -23.37 -17.81
CA LEU A 499 -1.79 -23.21 -16.49
C LEU A 499 -1.79 -24.54 -15.73
N GLN A 500 -1.66 -24.49 -14.40
CA GLN A 500 -1.82 -25.69 -13.57
C GLN A 500 -3.30 -26.14 -13.60
N GLY A 501 -3.54 -27.44 -13.50
CA GLY A 501 -4.86 -27.97 -13.27
C GLY A 501 -5.34 -27.65 -11.85
N LEU A 502 -6.66 -27.61 -11.67
CA LEU A 502 -7.28 -27.41 -10.37
C LEU A 502 -7.42 -28.77 -9.68
N SER A 503 -7.11 -28.84 -8.39
CA SER A 503 -7.25 -30.06 -7.58
C SER A 503 -7.46 -29.69 -6.11
N THR A 504 -8.53 -30.19 -5.53
CA THR A 504 -8.88 -30.09 -4.10
C THR A 504 -8.26 -31.23 -3.26
N SER A 505 -7.60 -32.20 -3.90
CA SER A 505 -6.93 -33.31 -3.21
C SER A 505 -5.47 -32.99 -2.89
N ALA A 506 -4.85 -33.77 -2.00
CA ALA A 506 -3.42 -33.63 -1.70
C ALA A 506 -2.50 -33.86 -2.92
N THR A 507 -3.03 -34.45 -4.00
CA THR A 507 -2.28 -34.67 -5.25
C THR A 507 -2.54 -33.52 -6.24
N PRO A 508 -1.51 -32.79 -6.68
CA PRO A 508 -1.67 -31.78 -7.73
C PRO A 508 -2.12 -32.40 -9.05
N ALA A 509 -2.97 -31.70 -9.79
CA ALA A 509 -3.36 -32.10 -11.15
C ALA A 509 -2.20 -31.98 -12.17
N GLY A 510 -1.18 -31.16 -11.86
CA GLY A 510 -0.09 -30.84 -12.78
C GLY A 510 -0.51 -29.90 -13.92
N PRO A 511 0.34 -29.70 -14.94
CA PRO A 511 0.02 -28.80 -16.06
C PRO A 511 -1.22 -29.26 -16.85
N SER A 512 -2.17 -28.34 -17.05
CA SER A 512 -3.49 -28.64 -17.63
C SER A 512 -3.51 -28.73 -19.16
N GLY A 513 -2.49 -28.20 -19.84
CA GLY A 513 -2.49 -28.00 -21.28
C GLY A 513 -3.43 -26.86 -21.74
N ARG A 514 -3.94 -26.05 -20.82
CA ARG A 514 -4.77 -24.87 -21.13
C ARG A 514 -3.91 -23.62 -21.14
N PHE A 515 -4.08 -22.80 -22.17
CA PHE A 515 -3.34 -21.58 -22.42
C PHE A 515 -4.29 -20.44 -22.73
N TRP A 516 -4.05 -19.24 -22.19
CA TRP A 516 -4.74 -18.04 -22.65
C TRP A 516 -4.27 -17.65 -24.05
N SER A 517 -5.22 -17.23 -24.88
CA SER A 517 -5.01 -16.73 -26.24
C SER A 517 -5.58 -15.32 -26.38
N SER A 518 -5.19 -14.60 -27.44
CA SER A 518 -5.78 -13.30 -27.76
C SER A 518 -7.29 -13.37 -28.01
N GLY A 519 -7.80 -14.51 -28.50
CA GLY A 519 -9.24 -14.75 -28.67
C GLY A 519 -9.98 -14.85 -27.33
N ASP A 520 -9.37 -15.49 -26.33
CA ASP A 520 -9.94 -15.56 -24.98
C ASP A 520 -10.02 -14.17 -24.34
N ILE A 521 -9.05 -13.29 -24.59
CA ILE A 521 -9.07 -11.90 -24.10
C ILE A 521 -10.22 -11.12 -24.73
N GLN A 522 -10.44 -11.27 -26.04
CA GLN A 522 -11.57 -10.62 -26.68
C GLN A 522 -12.91 -11.14 -26.13
N ASN A 523 -12.99 -12.43 -25.82
CA ASN A 523 -14.16 -13.03 -25.18
C ASN A 523 -14.36 -12.51 -23.74
N LEU A 524 -13.28 -12.34 -22.96
CA LEU A 524 -13.31 -11.70 -21.65
C LEU A 524 -13.84 -10.27 -21.72
N LYS A 525 -13.38 -9.47 -22.70
CA LYS A 525 -13.88 -8.11 -22.93
C LYS A 525 -15.38 -8.09 -23.18
N ASN A 526 -15.89 -9.03 -23.97
CA ASN A 526 -17.33 -9.16 -24.22
C ASN A 526 -18.09 -9.50 -22.93
N ALA A 527 -17.55 -10.38 -22.08
CA ALA A 527 -18.15 -10.73 -20.79
C ALA A 527 -18.19 -9.51 -19.85
N ILE A 528 -17.09 -8.75 -19.76
CA ILE A 528 -16.99 -7.49 -18.99
C ILE A 528 -18.03 -6.47 -19.47
N LEU A 529 -18.23 -6.36 -20.79
CA LEU A 529 -19.27 -5.50 -21.37
C LEU A 529 -20.68 -5.99 -21.06
N ALA A 530 -20.91 -7.30 -21.03
CA ALA A 530 -22.21 -7.91 -20.75
C ALA A 530 -22.70 -7.53 -19.34
N VAL A 531 -21.84 -7.64 -18.34
CA VAL A 531 -22.15 -7.26 -16.93
C VAL A 531 -21.91 -5.78 -16.63
N GLN A 532 -21.37 -5.03 -17.59
CA GLN A 532 -21.19 -3.58 -17.54
C GLN A 532 -20.23 -3.08 -16.44
N LEU A 533 -19.17 -3.81 -16.10
CA LEU A 533 -18.27 -3.46 -14.98
C LEU A 533 -17.67 -2.05 -15.04
N ARG A 534 -17.43 -1.51 -16.25
CA ARG A 534 -16.91 -0.14 -16.43
C ARG A 534 -17.99 0.95 -16.47
N SER A 535 -19.26 0.58 -16.37
CA SER A 535 -20.34 1.56 -16.32
C SER A 535 -20.43 2.19 -14.94
N SER A 536 -20.75 3.48 -14.90
CA SER A 536 -20.98 4.18 -13.64
C SER A 536 -22.46 4.10 -13.24
N PRO A 537 -22.79 3.63 -12.02
CA PRO A 537 -24.15 3.64 -11.51
C PRO A 537 -24.59 5.04 -11.00
N ASN A 538 -23.77 6.09 -11.14
CA ASN A 538 -24.01 7.38 -10.52
C ASN A 538 -25.38 7.99 -10.90
N THR A 539 -25.77 7.90 -12.17
CA THR A 539 -27.06 8.44 -12.63
C THR A 539 -28.23 7.66 -12.06
N GLN A 540 -28.17 6.32 -12.04
CA GLN A 540 -29.27 5.50 -11.50
C GLN A 540 -29.37 5.61 -9.97
N CYS A 541 -28.23 5.72 -9.29
CA CYS A 541 -28.16 5.85 -7.84
C CYS A 541 -28.30 7.30 -7.35
N ASN A 542 -28.37 8.26 -8.27
CA ASN A 542 -28.36 9.70 -7.97
C ASN A 542 -27.19 10.09 -7.04
N TYR A 543 -26.02 9.47 -7.27
CA TYR A 543 -24.82 9.78 -6.51
C TYR A 543 -24.32 11.16 -6.91
N VAL A 544 -24.20 12.04 -5.92
CA VAL A 544 -23.72 13.40 -6.07
C VAL A 544 -22.49 13.60 -5.19
N PRO A 545 -21.44 14.28 -5.69
CA PRO A 545 -20.33 14.69 -4.85
C PRO A 545 -20.83 15.61 -3.72
N ILE A 546 -20.21 15.49 -2.54
CA ILE A 546 -20.48 16.39 -1.41
C ILE A 546 -20.16 17.83 -1.82
N LEU A 547 -19.03 18.00 -2.54
CA LEU A 547 -18.54 19.28 -3.01
C LEU A 547 -18.74 19.39 -4.52
N LYS A 548 -19.53 20.37 -4.94
CA LYS A 548 -19.82 20.62 -6.36
C LYS A 548 -18.71 21.44 -7.00
N ALA A 549 -18.56 21.31 -8.31
CA ALA A 549 -17.71 22.20 -9.09
C ALA A 549 -18.20 23.66 -8.94
N THR A 550 -17.26 24.58 -8.73
CA THR A 550 -17.54 26.01 -8.54
C THR A 550 -16.88 26.85 -9.64
N PRO A 551 -17.35 28.09 -9.88
CA PRO A 551 -16.65 29.04 -10.73
C PRO A 551 -15.23 29.33 -10.21
N ALA A 552 -14.32 29.66 -11.12
CA ALA A 552 -13.00 30.14 -10.75
C ALA A 552 -13.09 31.44 -9.95
N LEU A 553 -12.21 31.60 -8.95
CA LEU A 553 -12.08 32.84 -8.21
C LEU A 553 -11.65 33.99 -9.14
N CYS A 554 -12.00 35.22 -8.79
CA CYS A 554 -11.52 36.39 -9.51
C CYS A 554 -9.98 36.50 -9.43
N ALA A 555 -9.34 37.12 -10.43
CA ALA A 555 -7.88 37.22 -10.50
C ALA A 555 -7.24 37.85 -9.25
N THR A 556 -7.95 38.79 -8.63
CA THR A 556 -7.56 39.46 -7.38
C THR A 556 -7.49 38.50 -6.20
N ALA A 557 -8.28 37.42 -6.18
CA ALA A 557 -8.29 36.45 -5.09
C ALA A 557 -6.97 35.73 -4.91
N ILE A 558 -6.19 35.58 -5.99
CA ILE A 558 -4.90 34.89 -5.98
C ILE A 558 -3.76 35.91 -5.94
N SER A 559 -3.81 36.93 -6.79
CA SER A 559 -2.70 37.89 -6.96
C SER A 559 -2.70 39.07 -5.98
N GLY A 560 -3.83 39.31 -5.29
CA GLY A 560 -4.05 40.47 -4.42
C GLY A 560 -4.90 40.12 -3.21
N ALA A 561 -4.77 38.88 -2.70
CA ALA A 561 -5.46 38.43 -1.51
C ALA A 561 -5.03 39.27 -0.30
N LEU A 562 -5.97 39.55 0.60
CA LEU A 562 -5.66 40.10 1.92
C LEU A 562 -4.88 39.09 2.77
N PHE A 563 -5.20 37.81 2.59
CA PHE A 563 -4.54 36.69 3.27
C PHE A 563 -4.54 35.47 2.35
N SER A 564 -3.46 34.70 2.34
CA SER A 564 -3.34 33.45 1.60
C SER A 564 -2.58 32.40 2.42
N GLU A 565 -3.02 31.15 2.36
CA GLU A 565 -2.32 29.99 2.91
C GLU A 565 -2.37 28.82 1.93
N THR A 566 -1.19 28.25 1.63
CA THR A 566 -1.02 27.13 0.68
C THR A 566 -0.22 25.97 1.29
N TRP A 567 0.21 26.06 2.56
CA TRP A 567 0.93 25.02 3.30
C TRP A 567 2.30 24.61 2.74
N GLU A 568 2.72 25.18 1.62
CA GLU A 568 3.99 24.85 0.97
C GLU A 568 5.20 25.11 1.87
N ASN A 569 5.08 26.12 2.74
CA ASN A 569 6.07 26.51 3.75
C ASN A 569 5.82 25.88 5.13
N GLY A 570 4.92 24.90 5.25
CA GLY A 570 4.54 24.26 6.51
C GLY A 570 3.44 25.01 7.26
N LEU A 571 3.33 24.76 8.57
CA LEU A 571 2.22 25.25 9.41
C LEU A 571 2.27 26.77 9.69
N GLY A 572 3.44 27.41 9.58
CA GLY A 572 3.60 28.85 9.81
C GLY A 572 3.09 29.30 11.18
N ASN A 573 2.25 30.36 11.19
CA ASN A 573 1.66 30.95 12.40
C ASN A 573 0.31 30.31 12.78
N TRP A 574 -0.09 29.22 12.14
CA TRP A 574 -1.30 28.48 12.52
C TRP A 574 -1.07 27.65 13.77
N THR A 575 -2.13 27.47 14.55
CA THR A 575 -2.08 26.68 15.78
C THR A 575 -2.94 25.42 15.63
N ALA A 576 -2.30 24.25 15.70
CA ALA A 576 -2.98 22.95 15.69
C ALA A 576 -3.04 22.38 17.11
N THR A 577 -4.24 21.99 17.56
CA THR A 577 -4.51 21.43 18.88
C THR A 577 -5.56 20.33 18.79
N ASN A 578 -5.75 19.56 19.86
CA ASN A 578 -6.84 18.60 19.99
C ASN A 578 -7.53 18.74 21.36
N ILE A 579 -8.79 18.32 21.40
CA ILE A 579 -9.66 18.38 22.57
C ILE A 579 -10.37 17.03 22.69
N PRO A 580 -9.73 16.04 23.34
CA PRO A 580 -10.35 14.75 23.56
C PRO A 580 -11.46 14.83 24.61
N THR A 581 -12.50 14.01 24.45
CA THR A 581 -13.52 13.84 25.49
C THR A 581 -12.93 13.13 26.72
N ASN A 582 -11.99 12.21 26.52
CA ASN A 582 -11.20 11.58 27.58
C ASN A 582 -9.69 11.71 27.32
N PRO A 583 -9.00 12.68 27.95
CA PRO A 583 -7.57 12.91 27.75
C PRO A 583 -6.66 11.74 28.15
N SER A 584 -7.12 10.87 29.07
CA SER A 584 -6.28 9.81 29.65
C SER A 584 -6.05 8.64 28.70
N SER A 585 -7.02 8.36 27.82
CA SER A 585 -6.96 7.29 26.83
C SER A 585 -6.69 7.78 25.42
N TRP A 586 -6.73 9.09 25.17
CA TRP A 586 -6.63 9.67 23.84
C TRP A 586 -5.29 9.40 23.15
N ILE A 587 -5.35 8.82 21.97
CA ILE A 587 -4.22 8.71 21.05
C ILE A 587 -4.03 10.10 20.41
N ASN A 588 -2.98 10.79 20.85
CA ASN A 588 -2.70 12.15 20.43
C ASN A 588 -2.55 12.26 18.91
N ARG A 589 -3.44 13.04 18.29
CA ARG A 589 -3.45 13.38 16.87
C ARG A 589 -3.85 14.85 16.71
N ASN A 590 -3.25 15.52 15.73
CA ASN A 590 -3.48 16.93 15.42
C ASN A 590 -3.67 17.09 13.90
N TRP A 591 -4.05 18.29 13.48
CA TRP A 591 -3.91 18.68 12.09
C TRP A 591 -2.45 18.61 11.66
N VAL A 592 -2.17 17.99 10.50
CA VAL A 592 -0.82 17.77 9.97
C VAL A 592 -0.73 18.18 8.50
N VAL A 593 0.39 18.78 8.08
CA VAL A 593 0.64 19.08 6.67
C VAL A 593 1.08 17.80 5.97
N LYS A 594 0.35 17.37 4.94
CA LYS A 594 0.59 16.15 4.16
C LYS A 594 1.06 16.47 2.74
N THR A 595 1.90 15.58 2.21
CA THR A 595 2.19 15.42 0.78
C THR A 595 1.47 14.17 0.25
N GLY A 596 1.29 14.05 -1.06
CA GLY A 596 0.62 12.88 -1.66
C GLY A 596 -0.89 12.92 -1.43
N LEU A 597 -1.52 13.97 -1.96
CA LEU A 597 -2.91 14.31 -1.67
C LEU A 597 -3.89 13.41 -2.45
N PRO A 598 -5.15 13.26 -1.94
CA PRO A 598 -6.20 12.54 -2.65
C PRO A 598 -6.36 13.01 -4.10
N SER A 599 -6.70 12.06 -4.98
CA SER A 599 -6.85 12.30 -6.44
C SER A 599 -5.59 12.84 -7.12
N ASN A 600 -4.40 12.51 -6.58
CA ASN A 600 -3.10 12.97 -7.09
C ASN A 600 -2.98 14.51 -7.19
N ARG A 601 -3.68 15.25 -6.33
CA ARG A 601 -3.56 16.71 -6.28
C ARG A 601 -2.11 17.09 -5.94
N PRO A 602 -1.46 17.97 -6.72
CA PRO A 602 -0.08 18.38 -6.47
C PRO A 602 0.02 19.28 -5.24
N GLY A 603 1.21 19.38 -4.66
CA GLY A 603 1.51 20.27 -3.54
C GLY A 603 1.25 19.66 -2.17
N LYS A 604 0.97 20.51 -1.19
CA LYS A 604 0.68 20.16 0.20
C LYS A 604 -0.68 20.67 0.64
N ALA A 605 -1.32 19.94 1.54
CA ALA A 605 -2.54 20.37 2.21
C ALA A 605 -2.46 20.04 3.70
N ILE A 606 -3.20 20.76 4.53
CA ILE A 606 -3.33 20.42 5.94
C ILE A 606 -4.50 19.45 6.15
N PHE A 607 -4.30 18.45 7.00
CA PHE A 607 -5.20 17.31 7.15
C PHE A 607 -5.57 17.06 8.60
N GLY A 608 -6.87 16.98 8.88
CA GLY A 608 -7.43 16.52 10.14
C GLY A 608 -7.99 15.11 9.97
N ALA A 609 -7.46 14.15 10.72
CA ALA A 609 -7.76 12.73 10.57
C ALA A 609 -9.10 12.31 11.20
N ASP A 610 -9.77 11.36 10.56
CA ASP A 610 -10.96 10.64 11.02
C ASP A 610 -10.70 9.12 11.06
N PRO A 611 -9.94 8.61 12.05
CA PRO A 611 -9.45 7.23 12.05
C PRO A 611 -10.37 6.24 12.77
N ILE A 612 -10.37 4.99 12.31
CA ILE A 612 -10.94 3.84 13.04
C ILE A 612 -10.00 3.43 14.18
N ASN A 613 -10.09 4.10 15.33
CA ASN A 613 -9.28 3.77 16.51
C ASN A 613 -10.07 3.65 17.82
N GLY A 614 -11.36 3.98 17.78
CA GLY A 614 -12.31 3.66 18.85
C GLY A 614 -12.80 2.21 18.78
N ASN A 615 -13.39 1.71 19.87
CA ASN A 615 -14.00 0.39 19.95
C ASN A 615 -15.52 0.41 20.18
N CYS A 616 -16.17 1.55 19.91
CA CYS A 616 -17.62 1.73 20.10
C CYS A 616 -18.16 1.47 21.52
N SER A 617 -17.30 1.35 22.52
CA SER A 617 -17.71 0.96 23.86
C SER A 617 -16.90 1.68 24.95
N THR A 618 -15.75 1.14 25.32
CA THR A 618 -14.97 1.59 26.49
C THR A 618 -13.84 2.55 26.13
N SER A 619 -13.24 2.40 24.95
CA SER A 619 -12.17 3.23 24.44
C SER A 619 -12.66 3.92 23.18
N LEU A 620 -13.44 4.98 23.36
CA LEU A 620 -14.11 5.67 22.26
C LEU A 620 -13.12 6.42 21.38
N GLN A 621 -12.07 7.04 21.91
CA GLN A 621 -11.17 7.89 21.10
C GLN A 621 -11.91 9.02 20.34
N ASN A 622 -12.99 9.54 20.94
CA ASN A 622 -13.78 10.66 20.43
C ASN A 622 -13.22 12.03 20.89
N GLY A 623 -13.31 13.05 20.05
CA GLY A 623 -12.70 14.36 20.32
C GLY A 623 -12.79 15.35 19.18
N ILE A 624 -12.13 16.50 19.34
CA ILE A 624 -12.04 17.55 18.31
C ILE A 624 -10.58 17.79 17.92
N LEU A 625 -10.28 17.75 16.62
CA LEU A 625 -9.04 18.29 16.06
C LEU A 625 -9.26 19.73 15.63
N ARG A 626 -8.43 20.65 16.11
CA ARG A 626 -8.65 22.08 15.95
C ARG A 626 -7.45 22.75 15.28
N LEU A 627 -7.73 23.51 14.23
CA LEU A 627 -6.77 24.35 13.53
C LEU A 627 -7.22 25.81 13.61
N GLU A 628 -6.40 26.68 14.18
CA GLU A 628 -6.69 28.12 14.30
C GLU A 628 -5.77 28.96 13.43
N SER A 629 -6.37 29.93 12.72
CA SER A 629 -5.65 30.89 11.88
C SER A 629 -4.94 31.97 12.72
N PRO A 630 -3.92 32.64 12.16
CA PRO A 630 -3.49 33.94 12.66
C PRO A 630 -4.63 34.98 12.56
N GLN A 631 -4.48 36.10 13.23
CA GLN A 631 -5.42 37.22 13.12
C GLN A 631 -5.30 37.90 11.75
N ILE A 632 -6.42 38.03 11.05
CA ILE A 632 -6.52 38.71 9.75
C ILE A 632 -7.19 40.07 9.99
N THR A 633 -6.53 41.14 9.57
CA THR A 633 -6.98 42.53 9.79
C THR A 633 -7.48 43.12 8.47
N PHE A 634 -8.74 43.53 8.42
CA PHE A 634 -9.34 44.13 7.23
C PHE A 634 -8.97 45.63 7.14
N PRO A 635 -8.62 46.14 5.95
CA PRO A 635 -8.27 47.53 5.78
C PRO A 635 -9.49 48.45 5.94
N THR A 636 -9.24 49.74 6.15
CA THR A 636 -10.26 50.72 6.55
C THR A 636 -11.05 51.35 5.38
N PHE A 637 -10.98 50.81 4.16
CA PHE A 637 -11.75 51.32 3.02
C PHE A 637 -13.02 50.50 2.73
N THR A 638 -14.05 51.17 2.20
CA THR A 638 -15.46 50.72 2.21
C THR A 638 -15.99 50.17 0.88
N VAL A 639 -15.14 49.96 -0.14
CA VAL A 639 -15.62 49.50 -1.45
C VAL A 639 -15.37 47.99 -1.63
N GLY A 640 -16.44 47.27 -1.97
CA GLY A 640 -16.43 45.86 -2.32
C GLY A 640 -16.70 44.91 -1.16
N LYS A 641 -17.05 43.67 -1.50
CA LYS A 641 -17.36 42.59 -0.55
C LYS A 641 -16.13 41.72 -0.31
N TYR A 642 -15.84 41.43 0.96
CA TYR A 642 -14.82 40.44 1.30
C TYR A 642 -15.38 39.03 1.33
N GLU A 643 -14.62 38.10 0.77
CA GLU A 643 -14.93 36.68 0.76
C GLU A 643 -13.75 35.86 1.27
N MET A 644 -14.04 34.68 1.81
CA MET A 644 -13.04 33.66 2.09
C MET A 644 -13.31 32.45 1.20
N ALA A 645 -12.33 32.02 0.42
CA ALA A 645 -12.38 30.78 -0.33
C ALA A 645 -11.36 29.78 0.22
N PHE A 646 -11.67 28.49 0.13
CA PHE A 646 -10.73 27.42 0.44
C PHE A 646 -11.08 26.18 -0.34
N ASN A 647 -10.05 25.47 -0.80
CA ASN A 647 -10.21 24.17 -1.43
C ASN A 647 -10.16 23.08 -0.35
N HIS A 648 -11.01 22.07 -0.48
CA HIS A 648 -11.05 21.00 0.49
C HIS A 648 -11.53 19.68 -0.10
N TYR A 649 -11.21 18.62 0.62
CA TYR A 649 -11.64 17.25 0.37
C TYR A 649 -12.11 16.67 1.70
N ILE A 650 -13.30 16.07 1.73
CA ILE A 650 -13.90 15.50 2.94
C ILE A 650 -14.26 14.03 2.69
N ALA A 651 -13.88 13.16 3.61
CA ALA A 651 -14.26 11.75 3.65
C ALA A 651 -14.31 11.31 5.12
N THR A 652 -15.50 11.37 5.73
CA THR A 652 -15.73 11.04 7.14
C THR A 652 -16.95 10.12 7.30
N GLU A 653 -17.18 9.56 8.48
CA GLU A 653 -18.42 8.84 8.76
C GLU A 653 -19.64 9.79 8.66
N MET A 654 -20.61 9.43 7.80
CA MET A 654 -21.72 10.33 7.48
C MET A 654 -22.61 10.58 8.70
N GLN A 655 -22.81 11.86 9.03
CA GLN A 655 -23.54 12.40 10.19
C GLN A 655 -22.96 12.07 11.57
N TRP A 656 -22.02 11.15 11.70
CA TRP A 656 -21.37 10.86 12.97
C TRP A 656 -20.12 11.71 13.14
N ASP A 657 -19.32 11.82 12.08
CA ASP A 657 -18.08 12.58 12.04
C ASP A 657 -18.10 13.68 11.00
N GLY A 658 -17.37 14.77 11.25
CA GLY A 658 -17.30 15.83 10.26
C GLY A 658 -16.56 17.08 10.65
N GLY A 659 -16.41 17.93 9.64
CA GLY A 659 -15.67 19.18 9.68
C GLY A 659 -16.56 20.41 9.71
N ASN A 660 -16.28 21.40 10.57
CA ASN A 660 -16.90 22.72 10.48
C ASN A 660 -15.93 23.87 10.74
N ILE A 661 -16.42 25.09 10.50
CA ILE A 661 -15.66 26.34 10.59
C ILE A 661 -16.32 27.27 11.60
N LYS A 662 -15.52 27.75 12.54
CA LYS A 662 -15.89 28.77 13.51
C LYS A 662 -15.07 30.04 13.28
N TYR A 663 -15.59 31.17 13.71
CA TYR A 663 -14.92 32.46 13.62
C TYR A 663 -15.00 33.22 14.94
N SER A 664 -14.01 34.07 15.17
CA SER A 664 -13.97 35.04 16.27
C SER A 664 -13.76 36.43 15.68
N LEU A 665 -14.82 37.25 15.68
CA LEU A 665 -14.81 38.60 15.14
C LEU A 665 -14.47 39.61 16.25
N ASN A 666 -13.47 40.46 16.01
CA ASN A 666 -13.02 41.53 16.92
C ASN A 666 -12.75 41.05 18.36
N GLY A 667 -12.21 39.84 18.51
CA GLY A 667 -11.94 39.22 19.81
C GLY A 667 -13.18 38.70 20.55
N GLY A 668 -14.32 38.58 19.87
CA GLY A 668 -15.55 38.00 20.43
C GLY A 668 -15.50 36.48 20.63
N ALA A 669 -16.61 35.91 21.06
CA ALA A 669 -16.73 34.46 21.26
C ALA A 669 -16.68 33.69 19.93
N TRP A 670 -16.12 32.47 19.97
CA TRP A 670 -16.10 31.57 18.83
C TRP A 670 -17.52 31.15 18.43
N THR A 671 -17.90 31.50 17.21
CA THR A 671 -19.24 31.25 16.67
C THR A 671 -19.13 30.38 15.40
N LEU A 672 -20.04 29.42 15.22
CA LEU A 672 -20.12 28.63 13.99
C LEU A 672 -20.46 29.53 12.80
N VAL A 673 -19.71 29.41 11.71
CA VAL A 673 -20.06 30.07 10.44
C VAL A 673 -21.41 29.50 9.99
N PRO A 674 -22.47 30.32 9.84
CA PRO A 674 -23.77 29.80 9.48
C PRO A 674 -23.78 29.30 8.03
N LYS A 675 -24.56 28.25 7.76
CA LYS A 675 -24.74 27.68 6.41
C LYS A 675 -25.11 28.76 5.36
N THR A 676 -25.86 29.77 5.78
CA THR A 676 -26.31 30.90 4.94
C THR A 676 -25.21 31.89 4.55
N ALA A 677 -24.03 31.82 5.15
CA ALA A 677 -22.87 32.63 4.76
C ALA A 677 -22.12 32.05 3.55
N PHE A 678 -22.31 30.77 3.24
CA PHE A 678 -21.64 30.13 2.10
C PHE A 678 -22.36 30.50 0.79
N SER A 679 -21.63 31.08 -0.15
CA SER A 679 -22.10 31.30 -1.52
C SER A 679 -21.84 30.09 -2.42
N GLN A 680 -20.86 29.25 -2.07
CA GLN A 680 -20.52 28.01 -2.76
C GLN A 680 -20.23 26.91 -1.73
N ASN A 681 -20.68 25.68 -2.03
CA ASN A 681 -20.49 24.47 -1.21
C ASN A 681 -20.70 24.69 0.31
N PRO A 682 -21.93 25.02 0.75
CA PRO A 682 -22.26 25.05 2.17
C PRO A 682 -22.15 23.65 2.80
N TYR A 683 -22.15 23.58 4.14
CA TYR A 683 -22.30 22.32 4.88
C TYR A 683 -23.43 21.45 4.31
N ASN A 684 -23.11 20.19 3.99
CA ASN A 684 -24.04 19.26 3.36
C ASN A 684 -25.05 18.69 4.37
N THR A 685 -24.68 18.59 5.65
CA THR A 685 -25.55 17.97 6.67
C THR A 685 -25.36 18.60 8.06
N THR A 686 -26.03 18.01 9.05
CA THR A 686 -25.87 18.28 10.49
C THR A 686 -25.49 16.98 11.17
N LEU A 687 -24.51 17.02 12.07
CA LEU A 687 -24.10 15.83 12.81
C LEU A 687 -25.24 15.34 13.71
N ASN A 688 -25.36 14.03 13.87
CA ASN A 688 -26.42 13.35 14.59
C ASN A 688 -26.51 13.88 16.03
N GLY A 689 -27.60 14.57 16.35
CA GLY A 689 -27.81 15.20 17.66
C GLY A 689 -28.37 14.27 18.74
N THR A 690 -28.57 12.98 18.44
CA THR A 690 -29.18 12.03 19.39
C THR A 690 -28.24 11.70 20.55
N THR A 691 -28.78 11.03 21.58
CA THR A 691 -27.99 10.54 22.72
C THR A 691 -27.02 9.43 22.33
N GLN A 692 -27.19 8.81 21.16
CA GLN A 692 -26.30 7.77 20.64
C GLN A 692 -24.98 8.34 20.10
N SER A 693 -24.97 9.61 19.65
CA SER A 693 -23.72 10.25 19.22
C SER A 693 -22.94 10.74 20.43
N ASP A 694 -21.70 10.29 20.52
CA ASP A 694 -20.70 10.76 21.47
C ASP A 694 -19.74 11.78 20.85
N ASN A 695 -19.95 12.18 19.59
CA ASN A 695 -19.20 13.23 18.93
C ASN A 695 -19.41 14.56 19.68
N PRO A 696 -18.35 15.25 20.13
CA PRO A 696 -18.47 16.53 20.85
C PRO A 696 -19.03 17.68 20.00
N MET A 697 -19.10 17.52 18.67
CA MET A 697 -19.70 18.47 17.72
C MET A 697 -21.13 18.09 17.30
N LYS A 698 -21.75 17.08 17.94
CA LYS A 698 -23.11 16.64 17.62
C LYS A 698 -24.14 17.78 17.57
N GLY A 699 -25.05 17.69 16.60
CA GLY A 699 -26.06 18.71 16.34
C GLY A 699 -25.56 19.96 15.62
N GLN A 700 -24.26 20.09 15.33
CA GLN A 700 -23.71 21.21 14.56
C GLN A 700 -23.75 20.93 13.06
N ALA A 701 -23.99 21.98 12.27
CA ALA A 701 -23.87 21.91 10.81
C ALA A 701 -22.41 21.70 10.41
N SER A 702 -22.17 20.72 9.54
CA SER A 702 -20.83 20.25 9.20
C SER A 702 -20.76 19.68 7.77
N PHE A 703 -19.55 19.66 7.21
CA PHE A 703 -19.19 18.78 6.10
C PHE A 703 -19.00 17.37 6.66
N SER A 704 -19.71 16.38 6.12
CA SER A 704 -19.66 15.01 6.66
C SER A 704 -20.06 13.98 5.61
N GLY A 705 -19.42 12.81 5.64
CA GLY A 705 -19.65 11.71 4.69
C GLY A 705 -18.56 11.60 3.62
N THR A 706 -18.80 10.71 2.66
CA THR A 706 -18.06 10.52 1.42
C THR A 706 -18.93 10.87 0.20
N ASP A 707 -18.34 10.96 -0.99
CA ASP A 707 -19.14 11.06 -2.22
C ASP A 707 -19.99 9.79 -2.40
N GLY A 708 -21.20 9.94 -2.97
CA GLY A 708 -22.11 8.81 -3.15
C GLY A 708 -21.46 7.65 -3.92
N GLY A 709 -21.59 6.43 -3.39
CA GLY A 709 -21.02 5.22 -3.99
C GLY A 709 -19.50 5.10 -3.88
N SER A 710 -18.85 5.93 -3.06
CA SER A 710 -17.39 5.98 -2.89
C SER A 710 -16.99 5.89 -1.42
N LEU A 711 -15.81 5.33 -1.17
CA LEU A 711 -15.13 5.37 0.14
C LEU A 711 -14.36 6.69 0.38
N GLY A 712 -14.34 7.58 -0.62
CA GLY A 712 -13.68 8.89 -0.54
C GLY A 712 -14.55 10.02 -1.07
N GLY A 713 -14.08 11.25 -0.91
CA GLY A 713 -14.68 12.44 -1.51
C GLY A 713 -14.04 12.86 -2.84
N SER A 714 -14.35 14.09 -3.24
CA SER A 714 -13.72 14.83 -4.32
C SER A 714 -13.28 16.21 -3.84
N TRP A 715 -12.25 16.78 -4.47
CA TRP A 715 -11.85 18.15 -4.19
C TRP A 715 -12.90 19.14 -4.69
N GLY A 716 -13.26 20.11 -3.86
CA GLY A 716 -14.09 21.24 -4.25
C GLY A 716 -13.74 22.51 -3.48
N GLN A 717 -14.32 23.64 -3.88
CA GLN A 717 -14.08 24.94 -3.26
C GLN A 717 -15.31 25.41 -2.50
N SER A 718 -15.11 25.83 -1.26
CA SER A 718 -16.14 26.55 -0.50
C SER A 718 -15.83 28.03 -0.51
N VAL A 719 -16.87 28.86 -0.65
CA VAL A 719 -16.74 30.33 -0.62
C VAL A 719 -17.71 30.90 0.41
N ILE A 720 -17.20 31.72 1.32
CA ILE A 720 -17.93 32.35 2.42
C ILE A 720 -18.00 33.85 2.17
N ASP A 721 -19.21 34.39 2.16
CA ASP A 721 -19.49 35.82 2.21
C ASP A 721 -19.26 36.35 3.63
N LEU A 722 -18.14 37.03 3.85
CA LEU A 722 -17.76 37.48 5.18
C LEU A 722 -18.66 38.61 5.71
N SER A 723 -19.38 39.32 4.82
CA SER A 723 -20.36 40.32 5.25
C SER A 723 -21.53 39.69 6.01
N LYS A 724 -21.87 38.42 5.72
CA LYS A 724 -22.94 37.67 6.40
C LYS A 724 -22.61 37.29 7.82
N ILE A 725 -21.35 37.37 8.21
CA ILE A 725 -20.87 37.13 9.58
C ILE A 725 -20.39 38.42 10.25
N GLY A 726 -20.77 39.59 9.71
CA GLY A 726 -20.55 40.89 10.32
C GLY A 726 -19.17 41.50 10.05
N VAL A 727 -18.39 40.96 9.11
CA VAL A 727 -17.11 41.60 8.72
C VAL A 727 -17.40 42.92 8.00
N VAL A 728 -16.81 43.97 8.56
CA VAL A 728 -16.81 45.33 8.00
C VAL A 728 -15.38 45.86 7.92
N SER A 729 -15.21 46.99 7.24
CA SER A 729 -13.96 47.76 7.20
C SER A 729 -13.32 47.91 8.58
N GLY A 730 -12.02 47.63 8.71
CA GLY A 730 -11.28 47.68 9.99
C GLY A 730 -11.50 46.49 10.93
N SER A 731 -12.29 45.48 10.56
CA SER A 731 -12.50 44.30 11.41
C SER A 731 -11.23 43.48 11.60
N ASN A 732 -11.17 42.73 12.69
CA ASN A 732 -10.18 41.68 12.92
C ASN A 732 -10.90 40.34 13.02
N ILE A 733 -10.44 39.32 12.31
CA ILE A 733 -11.02 37.98 12.39
C ILE A 733 -9.96 36.90 12.61
N LYS A 734 -10.34 35.87 13.36
CA LYS A 734 -9.66 34.57 13.34
C LYS A 734 -10.65 33.51 12.88
N PHE A 735 -10.16 32.52 12.14
CA PHE A 735 -10.90 31.31 11.77
C PHE A 735 -10.40 30.12 12.58
N ARG A 736 -11.29 29.16 12.75
CA ARG A 736 -11.02 27.88 13.37
C ARG A 736 -11.69 26.77 12.59
N PHE A 737 -10.91 25.83 12.08
CA PHE A 737 -11.39 24.62 11.42
C PHE A 737 -11.35 23.48 12.42
N GLU A 738 -12.47 22.79 12.58
CA GLU A 738 -12.62 21.70 13.55
C GLU A 738 -13.07 20.43 12.84
N VAL A 739 -12.42 19.30 13.11
CA VAL A 739 -12.93 17.96 12.81
C VAL A 739 -13.35 17.33 14.12
N GLY A 740 -14.63 16.98 14.25
CA GLY A 740 -15.15 16.22 15.38
C GLY A 740 -15.23 14.76 15.00
N THR A 741 -14.68 13.89 15.84
CA THR A 741 -14.79 12.44 15.69
C THR A 741 -15.56 11.84 16.86
N ASP A 742 -16.34 10.82 16.58
CA ASP A 742 -17.11 10.00 17.50
C ASP A 742 -16.29 8.77 17.94
N GLY A 743 -16.90 7.87 18.71
CA GLY A 743 -16.25 6.71 19.31
C GLY A 743 -16.12 5.47 18.42
N CYS A 744 -16.62 5.55 17.20
CA CYS A 744 -16.92 4.43 16.32
C CYS A 744 -16.45 4.72 14.91
N ASN A 745 -15.83 3.73 14.27
CA ASN A 745 -15.49 3.81 12.85
C ASN A 745 -14.70 5.09 12.51
N GLY A 746 -14.79 5.55 11.26
CA GLY A 746 -13.98 6.60 10.66
C GLY A 746 -13.57 6.22 9.24
N ILE A 747 -13.25 7.20 8.40
CA ILE A 747 -12.88 6.97 6.99
C ILE A 747 -11.46 7.47 6.69
N ASP A 748 -11.28 8.76 6.37
CA ASP A 748 -9.96 9.37 6.13
C ASP A 748 -9.85 10.67 6.92
N GLY A 749 -10.70 11.66 6.61
CA GLY A 749 -10.76 12.92 7.32
C GLY A 749 -11.05 14.12 6.43
N TRP A 750 -10.45 15.26 6.79
CA TRP A 750 -10.65 16.54 6.12
C TRP A 750 -9.33 17.18 5.70
N TYR A 751 -9.15 17.39 4.40
CA TYR A 751 -8.03 18.16 3.84
C TYR A 751 -8.48 19.58 3.53
N LEU A 752 -7.63 20.55 3.85
CA LEU A 752 -7.79 21.97 3.53
C LEU A 752 -6.57 22.47 2.77
N ASP A 753 -6.81 23.25 1.73
CA ASP A 753 -5.79 23.80 0.85
C ASP A 753 -6.22 25.16 0.29
N GLU A 754 -5.26 25.96 -0.15
CA GLU A 754 -5.46 27.23 -0.88
C GLU A 754 -6.53 28.14 -0.22
N ILE A 755 -6.30 28.53 1.03
CA ILE A 755 -7.19 29.42 1.77
C ILE A 755 -6.88 30.87 1.37
N TYR A 756 -7.86 31.58 0.83
CA TYR A 756 -7.75 32.99 0.44
C TYR A 756 -8.80 33.83 1.15
N VAL A 757 -8.42 34.99 1.67
CA VAL A 757 -9.34 36.08 2.01
C VAL A 757 -9.10 37.23 1.05
N TYR A 758 -10.13 37.65 0.32
CA TYR A 758 -9.95 38.59 -0.80
C TYR A 758 -11.18 39.49 -1.01
N ASN A 759 -11.01 40.47 -1.88
CA ASN A 759 -12.06 41.36 -2.37
C ASN A 759 -11.87 41.52 -3.89
N CYS A 760 -12.85 41.10 -4.69
CA CYS A 760 -12.71 41.12 -6.15
C CYS A 760 -12.67 42.54 -6.75
N ASP A 761 -13.29 43.51 -6.09
CA ASP A 761 -13.43 44.88 -6.60
C ASP A 761 -12.16 45.71 -6.42
N LYS A 762 -11.26 45.28 -5.55
CA LYS A 762 -10.01 45.98 -5.20
C LYS A 762 -8.91 44.98 -4.88
N PRO A 763 -7.80 44.94 -5.66
CA PRO A 763 -6.58 44.35 -5.14
C PRO A 763 -6.17 45.11 -3.90
N VAL A 764 -6.26 44.45 -2.75
CA VAL A 764 -5.57 44.92 -1.56
C VAL A 764 -4.12 44.66 -1.88
N MET A 765 -3.27 45.69 -1.92
CA MET A 765 -1.83 45.44 -2.00
C MET A 765 -1.47 44.69 -0.74
N ALA A 766 -1.35 43.36 -0.86
CA ALA A 766 -0.84 42.50 0.18
C ALA A 766 0.48 43.10 0.64
N VAL A 767 0.68 43.18 1.95
CA VAL A 767 1.91 43.71 2.57
C VAL A 767 3.12 42.78 2.31
N GLU A 768 2.96 41.76 1.47
CA GLU A 768 3.99 40.80 1.08
C GLU A 768 4.49 40.96 -0.35
N ASN A 769 4.78 42.21 -0.77
CA ASN A 769 5.70 42.46 -1.88
C ASN A 769 6.67 43.58 -1.50
N ILE A 770 7.43 43.37 -0.43
CA ILE A 770 8.60 44.19 -0.09
C ILE A 770 9.85 43.45 -0.58
N SER A 771 10.05 43.38 -1.89
CA SER A 771 11.29 42.83 -2.48
C SER A 771 12.40 43.90 -2.51
N LEU A 772 12.07 45.15 -2.84
CA LEU A 772 13.08 46.21 -3.01
C LEU A 772 13.51 46.89 -1.70
N SER A 773 12.59 47.15 -0.76
CA SER A 773 12.95 47.96 0.43
C SER A 773 13.79 47.21 1.46
N ASN A 774 13.69 45.88 1.50
CA ASN A 774 14.56 45.01 2.31
C ASN A 774 15.91 44.70 1.62
N ALA A 775 15.97 44.80 0.29
CA ALA A 775 17.15 44.44 -0.49
C ALA A 775 18.08 45.61 -0.84
N VAL A 776 17.58 46.84 -0.85
CA VAL A 776 18.39 48.04 -1.13
C VAL A 776 18.88 48.67 0.17
N GLN A 777 20.19 48.69 0.37
CA GLN A 777 20.84 49.31 1.54
C GLN A 777 21.60 50.57 1.13
N VAL A 778 21.58 51.59 1.99
CA VAL A 778 22.21 52.89 1.71
C VAL A 778 23.13 53.27 2.87
N PHE A 779 24.45 53.26 2.65
CA PHE A 779 25.45 53.43 3.71
C PHE A 779 26.72 54.16 3.21
N PRO A 780 27.53 54.81 4.07
CA PRO A 780 27.28 55.02 5.49
C PRO A 780 26.13 56.00 5.71
N ASN A 781 25.34 55.77 6.75
CA ASN A 781 24.29 56.66 7.19
C ASN A 781 24.34 56.76 8.72
N PRO A 782 24.77 57.89 9.31
CA PRO A 782 25.05 59.18 8.67
C PRO A 782 26.30 59.21 7.76
N THR A 783 26.33 60.12 6.77
CA THR A 783 27.41 60.25 5.78
C THR A 783 28.25 61.54 5.89
N SER A 784 29.54 61.38 5.55
CA SER A 784 30.55 62.35 5.10
C SER A 784 30.20 63.26 3.92
N GLY A 785 29.44 62.70 2.99
CA GLY A 785 29.38 63.16 1.60
C GLY A 785 29.03 62.00 0.68
N LYS A 786 29.88 60.98 0.57
CA LYS A 786 29.61 59.83 -0.32
C LYS A 786 28.72 58.79 0.34
N VAL A 787 27.79 58.24 -0.43
CA VAL A 787 26.86 57.20 0.00
C VAL A 787 26.82 56.10 -1.05
N THR A 788 26.97 54.86 -0.61
CA THR A 788 26.84 53.65 -1.40
C THR A 788 25.39 53.16 -1.34
N ILE A 789 24.81 52.92 -2.50
CA ILE A 789 23.55 52.21 -2.70
C ILE A 789 23.90 50.77 -3.10
N GLN A 790 23.66 49.83 -2.21
CA GLN A 790 23.88 48.40 -2.40
C GLN A 790 22.56 47.75 -2.85
N ASN A 791 22.59 47.00 -3.94
CA ASN A 791 21.45 46.26 -4.48
C ASN A 791 21.62 44.76 -4.25
N ASN A 792 20.94 44.23 -3.23
CA ASN A 792 20.91 42.79 -2.95
C ASN A 792 19.76 42.07 -3.67
N SER A 793 18.99 42.77 -4.52
CA SER A 793 17.90 42.19 -5.31
C SER A 793 18.36 41.76 -6.71
N ALA A 794 17.46 41.13 -7.45
CA ALA A 794 17.58 40.88 -8.89
C ALA A 794 17.07 42.06 -9.74
N ALA A 795 16.46 43.09 -9.14
CA ALA A 795 15.91 44.24 -9.86
C ALA A 795 17.01 45.14 -10.42
N LYS A 796 16.80 45.66 -11.64
CA LYS A 796 17.72 46.59 -12.31
C LYS A 796 17.44 48.01 -11.85
N LEU A 797 18.33 48.57 -11.04
CA LEU A 797 18.17 49.95 -10.54
C LEU A 797 18.47 50.95 -11.66
N THR A 798 17.62 51.97 -11.81
CA THR A 798 17.67 52.92 -12.92
C THR A 798 18.24 54.27 -12.50
N ASN A 799 17.78 54.81 -11.38
CA ASN A 799 18.27 56.07 -10.84
C ASN A 799 18.05 56.16 -9.31
N ALA A 800 18.75 57.11 -8.69
CA ALA A 800 18.54 57.54 -7.32
C ALA A 800 18.25 59.04 -7.28
N GLN A 801 17.12 59.41 -6.68
CA GLN A 801 16.65 60.78 -6.55
C GLN A 801 16.75 61.23 -5.09
N VAL A 802 17.43 62.35 -4.83
CA VAL A 802 17.62 62.88 -3.48
C VAL A 802 16.65 64.04 -3.26
N TYR A 803 15.82 63.92 -2.24
CA TYR A 803 14.81 64.91 -1.85
C TYR A 803 15.16 65.56 -0.51
N SER A 804 14.78 66.83 -0.32
CA SER A 804 14.73 67.46 0.99
C SER A 804 13.65 66.81 1.87
N VAL A 805 13.70 67.07 3.19
CA VAL A 805 12.60 66.69 4.10
C VAL A 805 11.25 67.35 3.76
N SER A 806 11.25 68.44 3.00
CA SER A 806 10.04 69.10 2.50
C SER A 806 9.53 68.51 1.16
N GLY A 807 10.16 67.45 0.65
CA GLY A 807 9.75 66.76 -0.58
C GLY A 807 10.24 67.41 -1.89
N GLN A 808 11.12 68.42 -1.81
CA GLN A 808 11.71 69.04 -3.01
C GLN A 808 12.84 68.17 -3.55
N LEU A 809 12.81 67.85 -4.85
CA LEU A 809 13.90 67.14 -5.52
C LEU A 809 15.15 68.03 -5.59
N ILE A 810 16.25 67.58 -4.99
CA ILE A 810 17.53 68.29 -4.95
C ILE A 810 18.43 67.87 -6.11
N ARG A 811 18.51 66.55 -6.37
CA ARG A 811 19.35 66.00 -7.46
C ARG A 811 18.89 64.59 -7.84
N SER A 812 19.16 64.20 -9.09
CA SER A 812 18.99 62.84 -9.58
C SER A 812 20.34 62.28 -10.05
N PHE A 813 20.58 61.01 -9.78
CA PHE A 813 21.78 60.27 -10.19
C PHE A 813 21.35 59.05 -11.01
N THR A 814 21.91 58.89 -12.21
CA THR A 814 21.72 57.66 -13.00
C THR A 814 22.52 56.53 -12.37
N LEU A 815 21.90 55.36 -12.19
CA LEU A 815 22.56 54.16 -11.67
C LEU A 815 22.85 53.20 -12.83
N ASP A 816 23.96 52.47 -12.74
CA ASP A 816 24.24 51.39 -13.68
C ASP A 816 23.33 50.20 -13.36
N LYS A 817 22.47 49.84 -14.33
CA LYS A 817 21.52 48.73 -14.22
C LYS A 817 22.18 47.37 -13.95
N ALA A 818 23.46 47.22 -14.31
CA ALA A 818 24.23 45.99 -14.09
C ALA A 818 25.03 45.99 -12.78
N ALA A 819 25.19 47.14 -12.13
CA ALA A 819 26.04 47.24 -10.94
C ALA A 819 25.29 46.79 -9.67
N LYS A 820 25.94 45.90 -8.90
CA LYS A 820 25.46 45.48 -7.56
C LYS A 820 25.61 46.56 -6.49
N SER A 821 26.43 47.58 -6.74
CA SER A 821 26.60 48.73 -5.87
C SER A 821 26.88 49.98 -6.68
N SER A 822 26.33 51.13 -6.29
CA SER A 822 26.59 52.44 -6.90
C SER A 822 26.91 53.48 -5.83
N ILE A 823 27.85 54.37 -6.09
CA ILE A 823 28.20 55.45 -5.17
C ILE A 823 27.63 56.77 -5.69
N ILE A 824 26.91 57.49 -4.84
CA ILE A 824 26.44 58.85 -5.09
C ILE A 824 27.15 59.84 -4.15
N ASP A 825 27.46 61.03 -4.68
CA ASP A 825 28.23 62.05 -3.96
C ASP A 825 27.31 63.19 -3.50
N LEU A 826 27.18 63.31 -2.17
CA LEU A 826 26.43 64.36 -1.48
C LEU A 826 27.36 65.36 -0.78
N SER A 827 28.66 65.40 -1.11
CA SER A 827 29.63 66.30 -0.45
C SER A 827 29.30 67.78 -0.58
N THR A 828 28.65 68.18 -1.67
CA THR A 828 28.21 69.55 -1.95
C THR A 828 26.86 69.90 -1.32
N PHE A 829 26.19 68.94 -0.67
CA PHE A 829 24.89 69.14 -0.05
C PHE A 829 25.06 69.75 1.35
N ALA A 830 24.13 70.62 1.74
CA ALA A 830 24.11 71.17 3.08
C ALA A 830 23.97 70.06 4.14
N LYS A 831 24.41 70.34 5.37
CA LYS A 831 24.21 69.42 6.49
C LYS A 831 22.71 69.30 6.77
N GLY A 832 22.20 68.08 6.90
CA GLY A 832 20.76 67.88 7.04
C GLY A 832 20.30 66.45 6.78
N THR A 833 18.98 66.26 6.84
CA THR A 833 18.33 65.00 6.50
C THR A 833 17.81 65.05 5.07
N TYR A 834 18.00 63.96 4.33
CA TYR A 834 17.54 63.78 2.97
C TYR A 834 16.79 62.45 2.82
N LEU A 835 15.91 62.37 1.83
CA LEU A 835 15.27 61.11 1.40
C LEU A 835 15.85 60.71 0.04
N ILE A 836 16.44 59.53 -0.04
CA ILE A 836 16.96 58.98 -1.29
C ILE A 836 15.96 57.97 -1.82
N LYS A 837 15.24 58.32 -2.87
CA LYS A 837 14.35 57.41 -3.59
C LYS A 837 15.15 56.67 -4.66
N VAL A 838 15.26 55.37 -4.53
CA VAL A 838 15.93 54.47 -5.47
C VAL A 838 14.85 53.80 -6.33
N ASN A 839 14.95 53.96 -7.64
CA ASN A 839 13.97 53.45 -8.60
C ASN A 839 14.56 52.26 -9.39
N SER A 840 13.72 51.29 -9.72
CA SER A 840 13.97 50.23 -10.71
C SER A 840 13.07 50.44 -11.94
N ASP A 841 13.04 49.48 -12.86
CA ASP A 841 12.14 49.53 -14.02
C ASP A 841 10.65 49.38 -13.63
N SER A 842 10.34 48.80 -12.46
CA SER A 842 8.96 48.49 -12.02
C SER A 842 8.63 48.91 -10.59
N GLU A 843 9.62 49.24 -9.77
CA GLU A 843 9.46 49.47 -8.33
C GLU A 843 10.27 50.69 -7.85
N SER A 844 9.96 51.21 -6.66
CA SER A 844 10.79 52.23 -6.02
C SER A 844 10.80 52.07 -4.51
N THR A 845 11.92 52.38 -3.86
CA THR A 845 12.07 52.42 -2.40
C THR A 845 12.71 53.73 -1.98
N SER A 846 12.46 54.19 -0.75
CA SER A 846 13.04 55.43 -0.22
C SER A 846 13.79 55.17 1.08
N VAL A 847 15.02 55.68 1.17
CA VAL A 847 15.86 55.56 2.36
C VAL A 847 16.22 56.94 2.90
N LYS A 848 15.97 57.17 4.20
CA LYS A 848 16.36 58.40 4.89
C LYS A 848 17.86 58.41 5.13
N VAL A 849 18.56 59.46 4.71
CA VAL A 849 20.02 59.62 4.90
C VAL A 849 20.32 60.94 5.63
N ILE A 850 21.25 60.89 6.59
CA ILE A 850 21.70 62.05 7.38
C ILE A 850 23.09 62.47 6.88
N LYS A 851 23.23 63.68 6.34
CA LYS A 851 24.50 64.31 5.95
C LYS A 851 25.05 65.12 7.13
N LYS A 852 26.22 64.73 7.64
CA LYS A 852 26.93 65.41 8.74
C LYS A 852 27.76 66.60 8.27
#